data_AF-A0A154QF18-F1
#
_entry.id   AF-A0A154QF18-F1
#
_cell.length_a   1.000
_cell.length_b   1.000
_cell.length_c   1.000
_cell.angle_alpha   90.00
_cell.angle_beta   90.00
_cell.angle_gamma   90.00
#
_symmetry.space_group_name_H-M   'P 1'
#
loop_
_entity.id
_entity.type
_entity.pdbx_description
1 polymer ?
#
loop_
_entity_poly.entity_id
_entity_poly.type
_entity_poly.pdbx_seq_one_letter_code
_entity_poly.pdbx_strand_id
1 'polypeptide(L)'
;MTMPLSRTPLLLALLAAVAPAHADDSTDKPQTTQLAPVHVEADRAKGYHADSSQIDTFGSFGSAPLHDTPAAISVITRDQIDDRQPRTLSELARSDAALGDNYAPVGYYQDIAIRGFTLDLATGYRLNDMTITGEQLTPLEDKQRVEILKGLGGLEAGVVAPGGLVNYVSKRPAEVRSANVGTDSHGSRYVAVDVGGWLSPSFGVRVNAAHEGMHSWVEHADGRRNFLSLAADWKISADTTLQLDTDYQTSSQRSVSGYQLLGGTTLPPHPSRTRMLGFEPWQQPVGIAASNTTARLDHRFGDAWSMQLSAGHSRSRINDNVAFAYGCFYSPACASSATPGYFFAPNGDYDVYDFRSPGDTRVNDEVRAVLKGSFDTGAIGHEISLGASAFRRTLDQRPYVYDYVGTANIDNANPPYFAPSPNQPGPSARTLTSWQHSLFALDRVHLGEHWQLLGGGRFVRLHERDYDGSGLLQRDTRLSKFLPQTALMWQPIAPLTTYLSFSKGLSLGAQAPYWTSNGGTALAPVLSRQLEAGVKYDWSDALSLNAALYRTRQAYQFAQPDSTPEGFTFVQRGSEVHSGLELGAAGRISDDLRLTASINLIRARAQDTGTPAYEGHQVINVPRLRSAVYLDYRLPFAPQLSLLGGWRYAGSNPATPDGTVKVPAYHVFDAGLRYESRWHDHALTWRLNVDNVFDRFYWRDTGSTGGDRYLFPGAPRLARLSLTVGL
;
A
#
# COMPACT_ATOMS: atom_id res chain seq x y z
N MET A 1 -35.85 8.11 -19.68
CA MET A 1 -35.74 7.28 -18.45
C MET A 1 -35.12 8.17 -17.37
N THR A 2 -35.96 8.78 -16.56
CA THR A 2 -35.61 9.78 -15.54
C THR A 2 -35.20 9.07 -14.25
N MET A 3 -33.92 9.15 -13.87
CA MET A 3 -33.41 8.69 -12.57
C MET A 3 -33.59 9.80 -11.52
N PRO A 4 -34.22 9.53 -10.36
CA PRO A 4 -34.28 10.50 -9.28
C PRO A 4 -33.03 10.39 -8.39
N LEU A 5 -32.36 11.51 -8.15
CA LEU A 5 -31.32 11.65 -7.13
C LEU A 5 -31.98 11.81 -5.76
N SER A 6 -31.71 10.90 -4.82
CA SER A 6 -32.13 11.01 -3.42
C SER A 6 -31.33 12.10 -2.71
N ARG A 7 -32.02 13.12 -2.19
CA ARG A 7 -31.44 14.17 -1.33
C ARG A 7 -31.27 13.62 0.09
N THR A 8 -30.04 13.52 0.58
CA THR A 8 -29.74 13.18 1.98
C THR A 8 -29.53 14.47 2.79
N PRO A 9 -30.26 14.72 3.89
CA PRO A 9 -30.24 16.00 4.61
C PRO A 9 -29.10 16.16 5.63
N LEU A 10 -28.08 15.31 5.62
CA LEU A 10 -27.01 15.34 6.63
C LEU A 10 -25.97 16.45 6.43
N LEU A 11 -25.87 17.03 5.23
CA LEU A 11 -24.88 18.07 4.90
C LEU A 11 -25.26 19.48 5.40
N LEU A 12 -26.52 19.71 5.80
CA LEU A 12 -26.99 21.03 6.27
C LEU A 12 -27.02 21.18 7.79
N ALA A 13 -26.85 20.12 8.58
CA ALA A 13 -26.99 20.19 10.04
C ALA A 13 -25.72 20.61 10.79
N LEU A 14 -24.54 20.61 10.14
CA LEU A 14 -23.25 20.94 10.76
C LEU A 14 -22.76 22.38 10.48
N LEU A 15 -23.48 23.15 9.66
CA LEU A 15 -23.13 24.54 9.31
C LEU A 15 -23.79 25.60 10.21
N ALA A 16 -24.58 25.21 11.22
CA ALA A 16 -25.39 26.14 12.02
C ALA A 16 -24.89 26.41 13.46
N ALA A 17 -23.66 26.01 13.81
CA ALA A 17 -23.15 26.13 15.20
C ALA A 17 -21.93 27.07 15.36
N VAL A 18 -21.74 28.06 14.47
CA VAL A 18 -20.74 29.12 14.67
C VAL A 18 -21.45 30.36 15.18
N ALA A 19 -21.39 30.58 16.49
CA ALA A 19 -21.76 31.86 17.11
C ALA A 19 -20.63 32.87 16.91
N PRO A 20 -20.91 34.16 16.65
CA PRO A 20 -19.88 35.20 16.60
C PRO A 20 -19.49 35.58 18.03
N ALA A 21 -18.21 35.45 18.37
CA ALA A 21 -17.65 36.09 19.56
C ALA A 21 -17.23 37.52 19.20
N HIS A 22 -17.74 38.50 19.96
CA HIS A 22 -17.28 39.89 19.90
C HIS A 22 -15.91 40.01 20.56
N ALA A 23 -14.98 40.69 19.89
CA ALA A 23 -13.69 41.07 20.46
C ALA A 23 -13.80 42.48 21.08
N ASP A 24 -13.35 42.60 22.32
CA ASP A 24 -13.08 43.88 23.00
C ASP A 24 -11.68 44.37 22.59
N ASP A 25 -11.59 45.64 22.18
CA ASP A 25 -10.33 46.32 21.91
C ASP A 25 -9.63 46.65 23.23
N SER A 26 -8.48 45.99 23.47
CA SER A 26 -7.49 46.51 24.43
C SER A 26 -6.21 46.84 23.68
N THR A 27 -5.77 48.09 23.85
CA THR A 27 -4.60 48.67 23.20
C THR A 27 -3.41 48.50 24.11
N ASP A 28 -2.45 47.65 23.72
CA ASP A 28 -1.10 47.70 24.28
C ASP A 28 -0.03 47.48 23.20
N LYS A 29 1.08 48.22 23.35
CA LYS A 29 2.13 48.41 22.33
C LYS A 29 2.96 47.14 22.07
N PRO A 30 3.47 46.93 20.83
CA PRO A 30 4.13 45.68 20.45
C PRO A 30 5.53 45.54 21.09
N GLN A 31 5.69 44.55 21.96
CA GLN A 31 6.99 43.92 22.21
C GLN A 31 7.24 42.90 21.10
N THR A 32 8.44 42.90 20.53
CA THR A 32 8.89 41.95 19.51
C THR A 32 8.98 40.54 20.09
N THR A 33 7.87 39.81 20.01
CA THR A 33 7.83 38.35 20.20
C THR A 33 8.50 37.71 18.98
N GLN A 34 9.55 36.93 19.22
CA GLN A 34 10.16 36.12 18.18
C GLN A 34 9.14 35.02 17.82
N LEU A 35 8.49 35.17 16.68
CA LEU A 35 7.47 34.25 16.19
C LEU A 35 8.09 32.87 15.93
N ALA A 36 7.40 31.81 16.39
CA ALA A 36 7.71 30.45 15.96
C ALA A 36 7.62 30.38 14.42
N PRO A 37 8.55 29.67 13.75
CA PRO A 37 8.56 29.61 12.29
C PRO A 37 7.26 28.98 11.77
N VAL A 38 6.48 29.78 11.04
CA VAL A 38 5.29 29.33 10.31
C VAL A 38 5.74 28.33 9.25
N HIS A 39 5.40 27.06 9.42
CA HIS A 39 5.57 26.03 8.40
C HIS A 39 4.53 26.23 7.29
N VAL A 40 4.86 27.07 6.32
CA VAL A 40 4.25 26.99 4.99
C VAL A 40 4.79 25.72 4.35
N GLU A 41 3.97 24.66 4.29
CA GLU A 41 4.29 23.41 3.58
C GLU A 41 4.45 23.67 2.07
N ALA A 42 5.59 24.23 1.67
CA ALA A 42 6.10 24.05 0.33
C ALA A 42 6.69 22.64 0.29
N ASP A 43 5.96 21.71 -0.32
CA ASP A 43 6.34 20.32 -0.52
C ASP A 43 7.60 20.21 -1.41
N ARG A 44 8.79 20.33 -0.80
CA ARG A 44 10.08 20.41 -1.51
C ARG A 44 10.79 19.07 -1.47
N ALA A 45 10.31 18.10 -2.24
CA ALA A 45 11.18 16.98 -2.60
C ALA A 45 12.36 17.53 -3.44
N LYS A 46 13.60 17.32 -2.99
CA LYS A 46 14.83 17.70 -3.72
C LYS A 46 15.45 16.43 -4.29
N GLY A 47 15.05 16.02 -5.49
CA GLY A 47 15.53 14.76 -6.05
C GLY A 47 15.00 13.56 -5.27
N TYR A 48 15.91 12.78 -4.67
CA TYR A 48 15.56 11.58 -3.89
C TYR A 48 15.39 11.87 -2.39
N HIS A 49 15.49 13.13 -1.97
CA HIS A 49 15.30 13.57 -0.59
C HIS A 49 13.91 14.18 -0.38
N ALA A 50 13.33 13.97 0.80
CA ALA A 50 12.07 14.57 1.23
C ALA A 50 12.16 15.03 2.68
N ASP A 51 11.71 16.25 2.95
CA ASP A 51 11.80 16.89 4.27
C ASP A 51 10.52 16.68 5.10
N SER A 52 9.41 16.30 4.44
CA SER A 52 8.07 16.24 5.02
C SER A 52 7.28 15.01 4.55
N SER A 53 6.15 14.77 5.20
CA SER A 53 5.21 13.69 4.90
C SER A 53 3.76 14.13 5.15
N GLN A 54 2.85 13.81 4.24
CA GLN A 54 1.41 14.05 4.38
C GLN A 54 0.71 13.04 5.29
N ILE A 55 1.32 11.90 5.61
CA ILE A 55 0.84 10.97 6.65
C ILE A 55 0.58 11.67 8.01
N ASP A 56 1.22 12.81 8.28
CA ASP A 56 0.96 13.62 9.49
C ASP A 56 0.11 14.87 9.22
N THR A 57 -0.57 14.94 8.06
CA THR A 57 -1.43 16.09 7.73
C THR A 57 -2.54 16.28 8.74
N PHE A 58 -2.98 15.24 9.45
CA PHE A 58 -3.99 15.31 10.50
C PHE A 58 -3.40 15.44 11.92
N GLY A 59 -2.08 15.65 12.05
CA GLY A 59 -1.43 15.84 13.35
C GLY A 59 -1.34 14.57 14.18
N SER A 60 -1.37 13.40 13.56
CA SER A 60 -1.20 12.09 14.23
C SER A 60 0.19 11.87 14.82
N PHE A 61 1.15 12.72 14.48
CA PHE A 61 2.49 12.77 15.04
C PHE A 61 2.89 14.18 15.49
N GLY A 62 1.93 15.10 15.59
CA GLY A 62 2.17 16.49 16.02
C GLY A 62 2.41 17.48 14.89
N SER A 63 2.09 17.15 13.63
CA SER A 63 2.35 18.01 12.45
C SER A 63 3.84 18.35 12.30
N ALA A 64 4.69 17.35 12.48
CA ALA A 64 6.14 17.50 12.52
C ALA A 64 6.77 17.25 11.14
N PRO A 65 7.91 17.89 10.81
CA PRO A 65 8.76 17.46 9.70
C PRO A 65 9.14 15.98 9.80
N LEU A 66 9.54 15.38 8.68
CA LEU A 66 9.90 13.96 8.65
C LEU A 66 11.05 13.62 9.62
N HIS A 67 11.98 14.56 9.83
CA HIS A 67 13.07 14.45 10.79
C HIS A 67 12.59 14.27 12.24
N ASP A 68 11.47 14.91 12.59
CA ASP A 68 10.96 15.03 13.96
C ASP A 68 9.84 14.03 14.27
N THR A 69 9.26 13.38 13.25
CA THR A 69 8.20 12.39 13.46
C THR A 69 8.74 11.14 14.21
N PRO A 70 8.17 10.69 15.33
CA PRO A 70 8.65 9.51 16.08
C PRO A 70 8.16 8.17 15.49
N ALA A 71 8.28 8.04 14.17
CA ALA A 71 7.95 6.85 13.40
C ALA A 71 8.86 6.69 12.17
N ALA A 72 9.05 5.43 11.77
CA ALA A 72 9.71 5.08 10.52
C ALA A 72 8.77 5.32 9.33
N ILE A 73 9.04 6.40 8.58
CA ILE A 73 8.34 6.76 7.35
C ILE A 73 9.34 6.80 6.20
N SER A 74 8.97 6.24 5.06
CA SER A 74 9.79 6.29 3.84
C SER A 74 9.04 6.98 2.71
N VAL A 75 9.72 7.83 1.97
CA VAL A 75 9.13 8.65 0.91
C VAL A 75 9.78 8.32 -0.43
N ILE A 76 8.96 7.84 -1.37
CA ILE A 76 9.33 7.60 -2.77
C ILE A 76 8.93 8.86 -3.56
N THR A 77 9.91 9.67 -3.92
CA THR A 77 9.69 10.98 -4.57
C THR A 77 9.30 10.85 -6.04
N ARG A 78 8.78 11.94 -6.64
CA ARG A 78 8.44 12.01 -8.07
C ARG A 78 9.60 11.58 -8.96
N ASP A 79 10.80 12.09 -8.69
CA ASP A 79 12.01 11.76 -9.46
C ASP A 79 12.32 10.27 -9.39
N GLN A 80 12.15 9.63 -8.23
CA GLN A 80 12.32 8.17 -8.11
C GLN A 80 11.28 7.40 -8.93
N ILE A 81 10.03 7.86 -8.94
CA ILE A 81 8.96 7.23 -9.73
C ILE A 81 9.26 7.40 -11.24
N ASP A 82 9.69 8.58 -11.67
CA ASP A 82 10.01 8.84 -13.08
C ASP A 82 11.25 8.07 -13.56
N ASP A 83 12.31 8.05 -12.75
CA ASP A 83 13.55 7.38 -13.12
C ASP A 83 13.41 5.86 -13.12
N ARG A 84 12.59 5.28 -12.22
CA ARG A 84 12.40 3.82 -12.14
C ARG A 84 11.25 3.30 -12.99
N GLN A 85 10.31 4.16 -13.34
CA GLN A 85 9.14 3.84 -14.16
C GLN A 85 8.29 2.66 -13.62
N PRO A 86 8.00 2.56 -12.30
CA PRO A 86 7.19 1.47 -11.77
C PRO A 86 5.76 1.56 -12.32
N ARG A 87 5.20 0.41 -12.70
CA ARG A 87 3.83 0.27 -13.24
C ARG A 87 2.87 -0.47 -12.33
N THR A 88 3.39 -1.12 -11.29
CA THR A 88 2.58 -1.90 -10.35
C THR A 88 3.03 -1.65 -8.91
N LEU A 89 2.18 -2.00 -7.95
CA LEU A 89 2.51 -1.91 -6.54
C LEU A 89 3.73 -2.77 -6.17
N SER A 90 3.86 -3.97 -6.74
CA SER A 90 5.05 -4.81 -6.57
C SER A 90 6.34 -4.15 -7.07
N GLU A 91 6.29 -3.35 -8.14
CA GLU A 91 7.46 -2.62 -8.62
C GLU A 91 7.83 -1.46 -7.70
N LEU A 92 6.82 -0.79 -7.15
CA LEU A 92 6.98 0.23 -6.13
C LEU A 92 7.52 -0.35 -4.82
N ALA A 93 7.08 -1.54 -4.41
CA ALA A 93 7.53 -2.22 -3.19
C ALA A 93 9.04 -2.56 -3.22
N ARG A 94 9.64 -2.74 -4.41
CA ARG A 94 11.09 -2.98 -4.55
C ARG A 94 11.95 -1.81 -4.07
N SER A 95 11.36 -0.64 -3.81
CA SER A 95 12.06 0.57 -3.34
C SER A 95 12.61 0.45 -1.93
N ASP A 96 12.02 -0.42 -1.11
CA ASP A 96 12.25 -0.42 0.31
C ASP A 96 12.28 -1.84 0.87
N ALA A 97 13.33 -2.17 1.60
CA ALA A 97 13.58 -3.49 2.14
C ALA A 97 12.54 -3.95 3.19
N ALA A 98 11.79 -3.03 3.80
CA ALA A 98 10.72 -3.36 4.72
C ALA A 98 9.48 -3.93 4.00
N LEU A 99 9.38 -3.72 2.68
CA LEU A 99 8.25 -4.13 1.86
C LEU A 99 8.55 -5.45 1.15
N GLY A 100 7.49 -6.16 0.78
CA GLY A 100 7.54 -7.10 -0.33
C GLY A 100 6.18 -7.72 -0.61
N ASP A 101 6.12 -8.46 -1.69
CA ASP A 101 4.87 -9.03 -2.18
C ASP A 101 4.33 -10.10 -1.22
N ASN A 102 3.00 -10.18 -1.10
CA ASN A 102 2.30 -11.27 -0.43
C ASN A 102 1.47 -12.10 -1.41
N TYR A 103 0.61 -11.45 -2.18
CA TYR A 103 -0.17 -12.08 -3.23
C TYR A 103 -0.27 -11.10 -4.40
N ALA A 104 0.61 -11.27 -5.39
CA ALA A 104 0.78 -10.31 -6.47
C ALA A 104 0.84 -10.98 -7.85
N PRO A 105 -0.23 -11.67 -8.29
CA PRO A 105 -0.28 -12.26 -9.62
C PRO A 105 -0.25 -11.18 -10.71
N VAL A 106 0.22 -11.56 -11.90
CA VAL A 106 0.09 -10.72 -13.10
C VAL A 106 -1.39 -10.66 -13.47
N GLY A 107 -1.89 -9.49 -13.89
CA GLY A 107 -3.27 -9.31 -14.34
C GLY A 107 -4.33 -9.21 -13.24
N TYR A 108 -3.93 -8.97 -12.00
CA TYR A 108 -4.82 -8.73 -10.86
C TYR A 108 -4.33 -7.55 -10.01
N TYR A 109 -5.12 -7.12 -9.01
CA TYR A 109 -4.59 -6.24 -7.97
C TYR A 109 -3.57 -6.98 -7.09
N GLN A 110 -2.74 -6.24 -6.36
CA GLN A 110 -1.57 -6.78 -5.68
C GLN A 110 -1.61 -6.48 -4.18
N ASP A 111 -1.23 -7.47 -3.38
CA ASP A 111 -1.07 -7.36 -1.94
C ASP A 111 0.41 -7.32 -1.60
N ILE A 112 0.79 -6.38 -0.75
CA ILE A 112 2.13 -6.30 -0.17
C ILE A 112 2.08 -6.45 1.34
N ALA A 113 3.22 -6.80 1.91
CA ALA A 113 3.46 -6.84 3.33
C ALA A 113 4.52 -5.79 3.71
N ILE A 114 4.35 -5.16 4.86
CA ILE A 114 5.34 -4.27 5.49
C ILE A 114 5.77 -4.91 6.81
N ARG A 115 7.10 -5.02 7.03
CA ARG A 115 7.68 -5.71 8.19
C ARG A 115 7.13 -7.13 8.37
N GLY A 116 6.80 -7.80 7.26
CA GLY A 116 6.24 -9.15 7.23
C GLY A 116 4.75 -9.26 7.56
N PHE A 117 4.05 -8.17 7.85
CA PHE A 117 2.60 -8.17 8.03
C PHE A 117 1.92 -7.72 6.73
N THR A 118 1.01 -8.52 6.20
CA THR A 118 0.20 -8.17 5.02
C THR A 118 -0.65 -6.94 5.30
N LEU A 119 -0.69 -6.01 4.34
CA LEU A 119 -1.57 -4.85 4.41
C LEU A 119 -3.03 -5.26 4.19
N ASP A 120 -3.93 -4.60 4.91
CA ASP A 120 -5.36 -4.76 4.70
C ASP A 120 -5.80 -3.92 3.48
N LEU A 121 -6.33 -4.56 2.44
CA LEU A 121 -6.82 -3.88 1.25
C LEU A 121 -7.99 -2.92 1.54
N ALA A 122 -8.71 -3.11 2.64
CA ALA A 122 -9.80 -2.21 3.03
C ALA A 122 -9.30 -0.88 3.61
N THR A 123 -8.16 -0.87 4.30
CA THR A 123 -7.75 0.22 5.21
C THR A 123 -6.29 0.67 5.08
N GLY A 124 -5.42 -0.14 4.45
CA GLY A 124 -3.98 0.06 4.36
C GLY A 124 -3.50 0.94 3.21
N TYR A 125 -4.39 1.40 2.33
CA TYR A 125 -4.07 2.26 1.19
C TYR A 125 -4.85 3.57 1.25
N ARG A 126 -4.16 4.68 0.95
CA ARG A 126 -4.72 6.03 1.08
C ARG A 126 -4.36 6.93 -0.09
N LEU A 127 -5.25 7.85 -0.42
CA LEU A 127 -5.01 8.95 -1.36
C LEU A 127 -5.19 10.25 -0.58
N ASN A 128 -4.16 11.11 -0.55
CA ASN A 128 -4.16 12.35 0.23
C ASN A 128 -4.66 12.11 1.68
N ASP A 129 -4.18 11.01 2.26
CA ASP A 129 -4.49 10.53 3.60
C ASP A 129 -5.96 10.15 3.88
N MET A 130 -6.79 10.00 2.83
CA MET A 130 -8.13 9.38 2.89
C MET A 130 -8.09 7.94 2.38
N THR A 131 -8.82 7.05 3.05
CA THR A 131 -8.81 5.62 2.76
C THR A 131 -9.38 5.31 1.36
N ILE A 132 -8.62 4.57 0.55
CA ILE A 132 -9.06 4.05 -0.76
C ILE A 132 -9.12 2.52 -0.74
N THR A 133 -9.88 1.92 -1.66
CA THR A 133 -9.88 0.46 -1.81
C THR A 133 -8.53 -0.01 -2.37
N GLY A 134 -7.87 -0.96 -1.74
CA GLY A 134 -6.61 -1.54 -2.22
C GLY A 134 -6.80 -2.51 -3.39
N GLU A 135 -8.02 -2.99 -3.62
CA GLU A 135 -8.37 -3.89 -4.73
C GLU A 135 -8.50 -3.14 -6.07
N GLN A 136 -7.42 -2.45 -6.45
CA GLN A 136 -7.26 -1.73 -7.70
C GLN A 136 -5.77 -1.68 -8.09
N LEU A 137 -5.51 -1.37 -9.36
CA LEU A 137 -4.16 -1.02 -9.80
C LEU A 137 -3.98 0.49 -9.59
N THR A 138 -3.37 0.93 -8.49
CA THR A 138 -3.26 2.37 -8.23
C THR A 138 -2.35 3.07 -9.27
N PRO A 139 -2.85 4.09 -9.99
CA PRO A 139 -2.06 4.86 -10.95
C PRO A 139 -1.01 5.73 -10.24
N LEU A 140 0.08 6.02 -10.95
CA LEU A 140 1.19 6.83 -10.43
C LEU A 140 1.42 8.12 -11.23
N GLU A 141 0.70 8.31 -12.33
CA GLU A 141 0.86 9.44 -13.25
C GLU A 141 0.50 10.79 -12.62
N ASP A 142 -0.51 10.80 -11.75
CA ASP A 142 -0.98 11.98 -11.02
C ASP A 142 -0.39 12.10 -9.62
N LYS A 143 0.49 11.17 -9.22
CA LYS A 143 1.06 11.15 -7.87
C LYS A 143 2.36 11.94 -7.81
N GLN A 144 2.49 12.84 -6.84
CA GLN A 144 3.72 13.59 -6.56
C GLN A 144 4.73 12.73 -5.80
N ARG A 145 4.26 11.84 -4.92
CA ARG A 145 5.08 10.90 -4.17
C ARG A 145 4.22 9.77 -3.62
N VAL A 146 4.89 8.75 -3.11
CA VAL A 146 4.29 7.70 -2.28
C VAL A 146 5.00 7.66 -0.94
N GLU A 147 4.23 7.67 0.14
CA GLU A 147 4.72 7.64 1.50
C GLU A 147 4.32 6.32 2.15
N ILE A 148 5.23 5.75 2.94
CA ILE A 148 5.06 4.45 3.57
C ILE A 148 5.26 4.62 5.07
N LEU A 149 4.19 4.47 5.84
CA LEU A 149 4.27 4.37 7.30
C LEU A 149 4.55 2.92 7.68
N LYS A 150 5.64 2.66 8.40
CA LYS A 150 6.03 1.32 8.83
C LYS A 150 5.66 1.09 10.29
N GLY A 151 4.90 0.03 10.55
CA GLY A 151 4.42 -0.30 11.89
C GLY A 151 3.04 0.29 12.19
N LEU A 152 2.67 0.33 13.48
CA LEU A 152 1.29 0.65 13.87
C LEU A 152 0.92 2.11 13.58
N GLY A 153 -0.04 2.30 12.66
CA GLY A 153 -0.69 3.58 12.36
C GLY A 153 -2.06 3.75 13.02
N GLY A 154 -2.27 3.17 14.21
CA GLY A 154 -3.61 3.11 14.84
C GLY A 154 -4.24 4.47 15.16
N LEU A 155 -3.44 5.48 15.51
CA LEU A 155 -3.93 6.85 15.72
C LEU A 155 -4.38 7.48 14.38
N GLU A 156 -3.54 7.33 13.34
CA GLU A 156 -3.74 7.88 12.01
C GLU A 156 -4.93 7.23 11.29
N ALA A 157 -4.95 5.89 11.22
CA ALA A 157 -5.89 5.15 10.39
C ALA A 157 -7.01 4.44 11.17
N GLY A 158 -6.96 4.38 12.50
CA GLY A 158 -7.92 3.61 13.27
C GLY A 158 -7.70 2.11 13.14
N VAL A 159 -8.59 1.43 12.41
CA VAL A 159 -8.42 0.01 12.11
C VAL A 159 -7.44 -0.13 10.95
N VAL A 160 -6.25 -0.64 11.22
CA VAL A 160 -5.18 -0.83 10.23
C VAL A 160 -4.30 -2.01 10.63
N ALA A 161 -3.83 -2.76 9.63
CA ALA A 161 -2.89 -3.85 9.84
C ALA A 161 -1.58 -3.36 10.50
N PRO A 162 -0.91 -4.19 11.31
CA PRO A 162 0.29 -3.76 12.03
C PRO A 162 1.50 -3.46 11.14
N GLY A 163 1.45 -3.83 9.86
CA GLY A 163 2.48 -3.45 8.88
C GLY A 163 2.52 -1.94 8.64
N GLY A 164 1.40 -1.24 8.79
CA GLY A 164 1.26 0.19 8.54
C GLY A 164 0.40 0.47 7.32
N LEU A 165 0.77 1.47 6.53
CA LEU A 165 -0.03 1.92 5.38
C LEU A 165 0.83 2.54 4.28
N VAL A 166 0.23 2.64 3.10
CA VAL A 166 0.76 3.35 1.93
C VAL A 166 -0.13 4.53 1.61
N ASN A 167 0.44 5.73 1.59
CA ASN A 167 -0.25 6.97 1.22
C ASN A 167 0.26 7.48 -0.13
N TYR A 168 -0.66 7.65 -1.07
CA TYR A 168 -0.40 8.26 -2.37
C TYR A 168 -0.73 9.75 -2.28
N VAL A 169 0.22 10.61 -2.61
CA VAL A 169 0.03 12.06 -2.58
C VAL A 169 -0.14 12.58 -3.99
N SER A 170 -1.24 13.28 -4.27
CA SER A 170 -1.53 13.84 -5.59
C SER A 170 -0.66 15.03 -5.94
N LYS A 171 -0.41 15.21 -7.24
CA LYS A 171 0.17 16.41 -7.82
C LYS A 171 -0.78 17.60 -7.66
N ARG A 172 -0.23 18.76 -7.30
CA ARG A 172 -0.97 20.03 -7.22
C ARG A 172 -0.83 20.86 -8.51
N PRO A 173 -1.75 21.80 -8.77
CA PRO A 173 -1.64 22.82 -9.82
C PRO A 173 -0.28 23.51 -9.85
N ALA A 174 0.36 23.43 -11.02
CA ALA A 174 1.62 24.08 -11.35
C ALA A 174 1.60 24.36 -12.86
N GLU A 175 2.34 25.36 -13.33
CA GLU A 175 2.50 25.60 -14.77
C GLU A 175 3.30 24.45 -15.38
N VAL A 176 2.60 23.48 -15.95
CA VAL A 176 3.20 22.27 -16.53
C VAL A 176 2.43 21.86 -17.76
N ARG A 177 3.17 21.49 -18.80
CA ARG A 177 2.65 20.82 -19.99
C ARG A 177 3.68 19.80 -20.40
N SER A 178 3.33 18.52 -20.37
CA SER A 178 4.24 17.48 -20.81
C SER A 178 3.49 16.28 -21.38
N ALA A 179 4.18 15.57 -22.26
CA ALA A 179 3.77 14.29 -22.79
C ALA A 179 4.89 13.27 -22.55
N ASN A 180 4.52 12.06 -22.12
CA ASN A 180 5.42 10.93 -21.99
C ASN A 180 4.95 9.83 -22.94
N VAL A 181 5.86 9.29 -23.74
CA VAL A 181 5.62 8.12 -24.58
C VAL A 181 6.63 7.04 -24.22
N GLY A 182 6.20 5.78 -24.21
CA GLY A 182 7.08 4.68 -23.84
C GLY A 182 6.72 3.35 -24.48
N THR A 183 7.70 2.45 -24.47
CA THR A 183 7.58 1.07 -24.91
C THR A 183 8.51 0.16 -24.10
N ASP A 184 8.39 -1.15 -24.28
CA ASP A 184 9.26 -2.13 -23.65
C ASP A 184 9.70 -3.23 -24.63
N SER A 185 10.55 -4.14 -24.17
CA SER A 185 11.06 -5.25 -24.96
C SER A 185 10.01 -6.27 -25.41
N HIS A 186 8.77 -6.18 -24.91
CA HIS A 186 7.63 -7.00 -25.34
C HIS A 186 6.70 -6.23 -26.29
N GLY A 187 6.98 -4.96 -26.57
CA GLY A 187 6.18 -4.14 -27.48
C GLY A 187 4.97 -3.46 -26.83
N SER A 188 4.94 -3.34 -25.49
CA SER A 188 3.95 -2.51 -24.81
C SER A 188 3.99 -1.07 -25.33
N ARG A 189 2.87 -0.37 -25.24
CA ARG A 189 2.74 1.02 -25.72
C ARG A 189 2.15 1.86 -24.61
N TYR A 190 2.86 2.90 -24.23
CA TYR A 190 2.47 3.79 -23.15
C TYR A 190 2.43 5.24 -23.65
N VAL A 191 1.37 5.97 -23.30
CA VAL A 191 1.27 7.41 -23.50
C VAL A 191 0.67 8.03 -22.24
N ALA A 192 1.25 9.12 -21.76
CA ALA A 192 0.69 9.94 -20.70
C ALA A 192 0.85 11.42 -20.98
N VAL A 193 -0.06 12.24 -20.45
CA VAL A 193 -0.01 13.70 -20.51
C VAL A 193 -0.22 14.29 -19.11
N ASP A 194 0.46 15.40 -18.84
CA ASP A 194 0.35 16.17 -17.60
C ASP A 194 0.24 17.64 -17.96
N VAL A 195 -0.92 18.23 -17.68
CA VAL A 195 -1.25 19.61 -18.01
C VAL A 195 -1.80 20.30 -16.78
N GLY A 196 -1.20 21.40 -16.36
CA GLY A 196 -1.66 22.18 -15.22
C GLY A 196 -1.36 23.67 -15.38
N GLY A 197 -2.06 24.46 -14.58
CA GLY A 197 -1.84 25.90 -14.50
C GLY A 197 -2.87 26.60 -13.61
N TRP A 198 -2.66 27.89 -13.39
CA TRP A 198 -3.56 28.75 -12.63
C TRP A 198 -4.53 29.48 -13.56
N LEU A 199 -5.84 29.23 -13.43
CA LEU A 199 -6.88 29.88 -14.22
C LEU A 199 -7.19 31.29 -13.70
N SER A 200 -6.92 31.52 -12.42
CA SER A 200 -6.92 32.82 -11.75
C SER A 200 -5.85 32.82 -10.66
N PRO A 201 -5.53 33.97 -10.02
CA PRO A 201 -4.61 34.00 -8.88
C PRO A 201 -5.02 33.10 -7.70
N SER A 202 -6.31 32.76 -7.61
CA SER A 202 -6.89 31.98 -6.51
C SER A 202 -7.35 30.57 -6.91
N PHE A 203 -7.38 30.23 -8.20
CA PHE A 203 -7.88 28.93 -8.67
C PHE A 203 -6.94 28.29 -9.69
N GLY A 204 -6.42 27.11 -9.35
CA GLY A 204 -5.53 26.32 -10.20
C GLY A 204 -6.06 24.93 -10.44
N VAL A 205 -5.70 24.34 -11.59
CA VAL A 205 -6.09 23.00 -11.99
C VAL A 205 -4.91 22.22 -12.55
N ARG A 206 -4.95 20.89 -12.42
CA ARG A 206 -4.02 19.95 -13.05
C ARG A 206 -4.76 18.71 -13.50
N VAL A 207 -4.48 18.26 -14.71
CA VAL A 207 -5.09 17.10 -15.35
C VAL A 207 -3.98 16.16 -15.78
N ASN A 208 -4.12 14.88 -15.42
CA ASN A 208 -3.25 13.82 -15.92
C ASN A 208 -4.11 12.81 -16.67
N ALA A 209 -3.62 12.30 -17.78
CA ALA A 209 -4.28 11.20 -18.49
C ALA A 209 -3.23 10.23 -19.02
N ALA A 210 -3.57 8.94 -19.06
CA ALA A 210 -2.68 7.93 -19.60
C ALA A 210 -3.43 6.77 -20.25
N HIS A 211 -2.77 6.15 -21.23
CA HIS A 211 -3.18 4.93 -21.87
C HIS A 211 -1.99 3.98 -21.97
N GLU A 212 -2.21 2.71 -21.63
CA GLU A 212 -1.21 1.65 -21.76
C GLU A 212 -1.83 0.43 -22.44
N GLY A 213 -1.23 0.00 -23.55
CA GLY A 213 -1.40 -1.34 -24.12
C GLY A 213 -0.27 -2.22 -23.61
N MET A 214 -0.59 -3.18 -22.75
CA MET A 214 0.38 -4.02 -22.04
C MET A 214 0.61 -5.30 -22.82
N HIS A 215 1.85 -5.56 -23.23
CA HIS A 215 2.29 -6.87 -23.70
C HIS A 215 3.07 -7.55 -22.59
N SER A 216 2.53 -8.65 -22.08
CA SER A 216 3.09 -9.33 -20.91
C SER A 216 4.26 -10.23 -21.30
N TRP A 217 5.17 -10.44 -20.34
CA TRP A 217 6.15 -11.52 -20.46
C TRP A 217 5.53 -12.91 -20.21
N VAL A 218 4.31 -12.95 -19.67
CA VAL A 218 3.52 -14.18 -19.55
C VAL A 218 2.62 -14.30 -20.79
N GLU A 219 2.71 -15.44 -21.46
CA GLU A 219 1.90 -15.81 -22.61
C GLU A 219 0.41 -15.67 -22.29
N HIS A 220 -0.36 -15.13 -23.24
CA HIS A 220 -1.79 -14.86 -23.13
C HIS A 220 -2.21 -13.83 -22.07
N ALA A 221 -1.27 -13.23 -21.34
CA ALA A 221 -1.56 -12.26 -20.28
C ALA A 221 -1.49 -10.79 -20.75
N ASP A 222 -1.66 -10.52 -22.03
CA ASP A 222 -1.71 -9.14 -22.53
C ASP A 222 -2.93 -8.39 -21.96
N GLY A 223 -2.84 -7.07 -21.93
CA GLY A 223 -3.85 -6.24 -21.28
C GLY A 223 -3.84 -4.79 -21.71
N ARG A 224 -4.64 -3.98 -21.02
CA ARG A 224 -4.73 -2.54 -21.23
C ARG A 224 -5.10 -1.79 -19.96
N ARG A 225 -4.68 -0.52 -19.88
CA ARG A 225 -5.08 0.44 -18.84
C ARG A 225 -5.43 1.79 -19.45
N ASN A 226 -6.47 2.43 -18.94
CA ASN A 226 -6.79 3.84 -19.21
C ASN A 226 -6.93 4.59 -17.89
N PHE A 227 -6.45 5.82 -17.84
CA PHE A 227 -6.39 6.63 -16.64
C PHE A 227 -6.69 8.10 -16.95
N LEU A 228 -7.42 8.77 -16.05
CA LEU A 228 -7.68 10.21 -16.05
C LEU A 228 -7.76 10.72 -14.61
N SER A 229 -7.17 11.88 -14.33
CA SER A 229 -7.36 12.58 -13.06
C SER A 229 -7.53 14.09 -13.24
N LEU A 230 -8.06 14.71 -12.19
CA LEU A 230 -8.19 16.15 -12.02
C LEU A 230 -7.84 16.51 -10.58
N ALA A 231 -6.91 17.45 -10.39
CA ALA A 231 -6.63 18.10 -9.13
C ALA A 231 -6.92 19.60 -9.26
N ALA A 232 -7.53 20.20 -8.24
CA ALA A 232 -7.85 21.63 -8.20
C ALA A 232 -7.55 22.22 -6.83
N ASP A 233 -6.94 23.40 -6.84
CA ASP A 233 -6.69 24.24 -5.65
C ASP A 233 -7.53 25.52 -5.76
N TRP A 234 -8.34 25.79 -4.75
CA TRP A 234 -9.07 27.03 -4.60
C TRP A 234 -8.69 27.74 -3.30
N LYS A 235 -7.93 28.82 -3.43
CA LYS A 235 -7.64 29.77 -2.36
C LYS A 235 -8.85 30.69 -2.17
N ILE A 236 -9.79 30.26 -1.33
CA ILE A 236 -11.05 30.99 -1.06
C ILE A 236 -10.73 32.35 -0.40
N SER A 237 -9.76 32.36 0.52
CA SER A 237 -9.22 33.56 1.16
C SER A 237 -7.73 33.35 1.49
N ALA A 238 -7.10 34.31 2.17
CA ALA A 238 -5.73 34.17 2.66
C ALA A 238 -5.58 33.01 3.68
N ASP A 239 -6.67 32.67 4.37
CA ASP A 239 -6.68 31.70 5.47
C ASP A 239 -7.44 30.42 5.14
N THR A 240 -8.06 30.34 3.96
CA THR A 240 -8.93 29.21 3.59
C THR A 240 -8.59 28.68 2.21
N THR A 241 -8.21 27.40 2.16
CA THR A 241 -7.92 26.69 0.92
C THR A 241 -8.81 25.45 0.82
N LEU A 242 -9.45 25.27 -0.33
CA LEU A 242 -10.16 24.05 -0.69
C LEU A 242 -9.37 23.32 -1.78
N GLN A 243 -9.12 22.03 -1.54
CA GLN A 243 -8.44 21.13 -2.45
C GLN A 243 -9.41 20.03 -2.89
N LEU A 244 -9.42 19.73 -4.17
CA LEU A 244 -10.19 18.64 -4.75
C LEU A 244 -9.26 17.79 -5.60
N ASP A 245 -9.33 16.47 -5.45
CA ASP A 245 -8.60 15.52 -6.26
C ASP A 245 -9.54 14.39 -6.65
N THR A 246 -9.54 14.00 -7.92
CA THR A 246 -10.29 12.85 -8.39
C THR A 246 -9.50 12.11 -9.45
N ASP A 247 -9.54 10.78 -9.39
CA ASP A 247 -8.97 9.91 -10.39
C ASP A 247 -9.94 8.81 -10.80
N TYR A 248 -9.80 8.36 -12.05
CA TYR A 248 -10.55 7.26 -12.63
C TYR A 248 -9.64 6.39 -13.48
N GLN A 249 -9.73 5.08 -13.28
CA GLN A 249 -8.96 4.11 -14.02
C GLN A 249 -9.83 2.93 -14.47
N THR A 250 -9.52 2.42 -15.66
CA THR A 250 -9.95 1.09 -16.11
C THR A 250 -8.74 0.25 -16.48
N SER A 251 -8.78 -1.03 -16.14
CA SER A 251 -7.76 -2.00 -16.54
C SER A 251 -8.41 -3.33 -16.92
N SER A 252 -7.76 -4.06 -17.82
CA SER A 252 -8.20 -5.38 -18.24
C SER A 252 -7.01 -6.22 -18.65
N GLN A 253 -6.79 -7.34 -17.97
CA GLN A 253 -5.68 -8.26 -18.21
C GLN A 253 -6.05 -9.65 -17.68
N ARG A 254 -5.57 -10.73 -18.30
CA ARG A 254 -5.80 -12.08 -17.74
C ARG A 254 -4.94 -12.28 -16.49
N SER A 255 -5.57 -12.75 -15.41
CA SER A 255 -4.86 -13.10 -14.18
C SER A 255 -4.07 -14.39 -14.38
N VAL A 256 -2.86 -14.44 -13.83
CA VAL A 256 -1.93 -15.58 -13.92
C VAL A 256 -1.79 -16.23 -12.56
N SER A 257 -2.21 -17.49 -12.43
CA SER A 257 -1.98 -18.31 -11.22
C SER A 257 -0.50 -18.53 -10.96
N GLY A 258 -0.13 -18.60 -9.68
CA GLY A 258 1.22 -19.00 -9.28
C GLY A 258 1.41 -20.52 -9.32
N TYR A 259 2.61 -20.97 -8.98
CA TYR A 259 2.89 -22.39 -8.75
C TYR A 259 2.54 -22.77 -7.30
N GLN A 260 2.28 -24.03 -7.00
CA GLN A 260 2.22 -24.52 -5.62
C GLN A 260 3.34 -25.54 -5.35
N LEU A 261 3.57 -25.82 -4.07
CA LEU A 261 4.47 -26.91 -3.67
C LEU A 261 3.94 -28.24 -4.18
N LEU A 262 4.82 -29.08 -4.71
CA LEU A 262 4.51 -30.45 -5.11
C LEU A 262 4.40 -31.32 -3.86
N GLY A 263 3.25 -31.97 -3.67
CA GLY A 263 3.00 -32.78 -2.47
C GLY A 263 3.00 -31.96 -1.17
N GLY A 264 2.93 -30.63 -1.25
CA GLY A 264 3.09 -29.73 -0.10
C GLY A 264 4.51 -29.63 0.49
N THR A 265 5.50 -30.31 -0.10
CA THR A 265 6.83 -30.47 0.50
C THR A 265 8.01 -30.18 -0.44
N THR A 266 7.77 -30.08 -1.75
CA THR A 266 8.84 -29.93 -2.73
C THR A 266 8.58 -28.72 -3.63
N LEU A 267 9.63 -27.95 -3.94
CA LEU A 267 9.55 -26.88 -4.93
C LEU A 267 9.43 -27.47 -6.34
N PRO A 268 8.61 -26.89 -7.23
CA PRO A 268 8.64 -27.25 -8.66
C PRO A 268 10.08 -27.15 -9.20
N PRO A 269 10.61 -28.19 -9.88
CA PRO A 269 12.01 -28.22 -10.30
C PRO A 269 12.31 -27.29 -11.49
N HIS A 270 11.33 -27.12 -12.39
CA HIS A 270 11.49 -26.38 -13.64
C HIS A 270 10.32 -25.40 -13.90
N PRO A 271 10.06 -24.45 -12.98
CA PRO A 271 8.99 -23.48 -13.15
C PRO A 271 9.26 -22.57 -14.36
N SER A 272 8.26 -22.36 -15.21
CA SER A 272 8.30 -21.33 -16.24
C SER A 272 7.87 -19.97 -15.70
N ARG A 273 8.61 -18.92 -16.08
CA ARG A 273 8.27 -17.51 -15.81
C ARG A 273 7.29 -16.92 -16.83
N THR A 274 7.15 -17.55 -17.99
CA THR A 274 6.41 -17.02 -19.15
C THR A 274 5.11 -17.78 -19.41
N ARG A 275 4.91 -18.94 -18.78
CA ARG A 275 3.72 -19.76 -19.01
C ARG A 275 2.57 -19.34 -18.10
N MET A 276 1.39 -19.19 -18.67
CA MET A 276 0.15 -19.08 -17.89
C MET A 276 -0.35 -20.50 -17.56
N LEU A 277 -0.21 -20.90 -16.29
CA LEU A 277 -0.77 -22.18 -15.83
C LEU A 277 -2.29 -22.16 -15.92
N GLY A 278 -2.87 -23.24 -16.42
CA GLY A 278 -4.33 -23.39 -16.55
C GLY A 278 -4.96 -22.47 -17.59
N PHE A 279 -4.18 -21.94 -18.56
CA PHE A 279 -4.74 -21.11 -19.62
C PHE A 279 -5.84 -21.84 -20.37
N GLU A 280 -6.98 -21.16 -20.50
CA GLU A 280 -8.13 -21.62 -21.26
C GLU A 280 -8.58 -20.54 -22.27
N PRO A 281 -8.88 -20.89 -23.53
CA PRO A 281 -9.23 -19.90 -24.56
C PRO A 281 -10.46 -19.06 -24.19
N TRP A 282 -11.42 -19.67 -23.49
CA TRP A 282 -12.67 -19.02 -23.08
C TRP A 282 -12.53 -18.08 -21.88
N GLN A 283 -11.43 -18.15 -21.12
CA GLN A 283 -11.21 -17.30 -19.95
C GLN A 283 -11.26 -15.83 -20.38
N GLN A 284 -12.05 -15.02 -19.69
CA GLN A 284 -12.09 -13.58 -19.91
C GLN A 284 -10.99 -12.89 -19.09
N PRO A 285 -10.50 -11.72 -19.52
CA PRO A 285 -9.60 -10.95 -18.68
C PRO A 285 -10.30 -10.49 -17.40
N VAL A 286 -9.55 -10.36 -16.32
CA VAL A 286 -10.02 -9.63 -15.13
C VAL A 286 -10.13 -8.16 -15.51
N GLY A 287 -11.30 -7.58 -15.27
CA GLY A 287 -11.55 -6.16 -15.53
C GLY A 287 -11.70 -5.39 -14.23
N ILE A 288 -10.91 -4.35 -14.01
CA ILE A 288 -11.03 -3.49 -12.82
C ILE A 288 -11.30 -2.06 -13.26
N ALA A 289 -12.39 -1.47 -12.77
CA ALA A 289 -12.70 -0.06 -12.90
C ALA A 289 -12.74 0.59 -11.52
N ALA A 290 -11.89 1.59 -11.28
CA ALA A 290 -11.77 2.25 -9.99
C ALA A 290 -11.87 3.76 -10.12
N SER A 291 -12.49 4.41 -9.14
CA SER A 291 -12.54 5.86 -8.99
C SER A 291 -12.21 6.26 -7.56
N ASN A 292 -11.36 7.25 -7.37
CA ASN A 292 -11.03 7.80 -6.06
C ASN A 292 -11.24 9.32 -6.09
N THR A 293 -11.87 9.88 -5.06
CA THR A 293 -12.11 11.32 -4.93
C THR A 293 -11.84 11.76 -3.51
N THR A 294 -11.07 12.82 -3.33
CA THR A 294 -10.79 13.43 -2.04
C THR A 294 -11.03 14.94 -2.10
N ALA A 295 -11.59 15.49 -1.02
CA ALA A 295 -11.74 16.93 -0.84
C ALA A 295 -11.19 17.32 0.53
N ARG A 296 -10.45 18.41 0.59
CA ARG A 296 -9.84 18.94 1.82
C ARG A 296 -10.04 20.44 1.94
N LEU A 297 -10.62 20.88 3.04
CA LEU A 297 -10.75 22.29 3.40
C LEU A 297 -9.82 22.58 4.57
N ASP A 298 -8.83 23.44 4.35
CA ASP A 298 -7.92 23.95 5.36
C ASP A 298 -8.33 25.37 5.71
N HIS A 299 -8.57 25.64 6.99
CA HIS A 299 -8.94 26.96 7.50
C HIS A 299 -8.08 27.35 8.70
N ARG A 300 -7.48 28.55 8.63
CA ARG A 300 -6.65 29.11 9.69
C ARG A 300 -7.45 30.17 10.46
N PHE A 301 -7.57 30.02 11.77
CA PHE A 301 -8.26 31.02 12.62
C PHE A 301 -7.33 32.14 13.10
N GLY A 302 -6.02 31.93 13.00
CA GLY A 302 -4.96 32.84 13.40
C GLY A 302 -3.62 32.11 13.33
N ASP A 303 -2.60 32.57 14.04
CA ASP A 303 -1.28 31.95 13.96
C ASP A 303 -1.19 30.62 14.74
N ALA A 304 -2.00 30.47 15.80
CA ALA A 304 -1.93 29.35 16.73
C ALA A 304 -2.94 28.22 16.46
N TRP A 305 -4.01 28.46 15.70
CA TRP A 305 -5.12 27.50 15.54
C TRP A 305 -5.55 27.34 14.08
N SER A 306 -5.75 26.09 13.68
CA SER A 306 -6.26 25.73 12.36
C SER A 306 -7.21 24.55 12.41
N MET A 307 -8.15 24.49 11.47
CA MET A 307 -9.07 23.38 11.25
C MET A 307 -8.84 22.78 9.87
N GLN A 308 -8.87 21.46 9.80
CA GLN A 308 -8.86 20.69 8.58
C GLN A 308 -10.10 19.81 8.52
N LEU A 309 -10.87 19.93 7.44
CA LEU A 309 -11.99 19.05 7.12
C LEU A 309 -11.63 18.26 5.87
N SER A 310 -11.82 16.95 5.89
CA SER A 310 -11.51 16.08 4.75
C SER A 310 -12.60 15.07 4.51
N ALA A 311 -12.85 14.77 3.24
CA ALA A 311 -13.79 13.75 2.81
C ALA A 311 -13.17 12.94 1.66
N GLY A 312 -13.40 11.63 1.67
CA GLY A 312 -12.94 10.70 0.66
C GLY A 312 -14.06 9.77 0.20
N HIS A 313 -14.09 9.47 -1.09
CA HIS A 313 -14.92 8.44 -1.70
C HIS A 313 -14.07 7.60 -2.65
N SER A 314 -14.07 6.30 -2.45
CA SER A 314 -13.36 5.35 -3.31
C SER A 314 -14.30 4.22 -3.70
N ARG A 315 -14.30 3.87 -4.98
CA ARG A 315 -15.11 2.80 -5.53
C ARG A 315 -14.29 1.96 -6.49
N SER A 316 -14.21 0.66 -6.25
CA SER A 316 -13.65 -0.33 -7.18
C SER A 316 -14.73 -1.31 -7.62
N ARG A 317 -14.80 -1.58 -8.92
CA ARG A 317 -15.66 -2.61 -9.52
C ARG A 317 -14.77 -3.60 -10.27
N ILE A 318 -14.87 -4.87 -9.88
CA ILE A 318 -14.05 -5.96 -10.42
C ILE A 318 -14.95 -6.94 -11.14
N ASN A 319 -14.60 -7.24 -12.39
CA ASN A 319 -15.14 -8.37 -13.12
C ASN A 319 -14.10 -9.48 -13.05
N ASP A 320 -14.25 -10.35 -12.06
CA ASP A 320 -13.27 -11.39 -11.81
C ASP A 320 -13.54 -12.61 -12.69
N ASN A 321 -12.53 -13.00 -13.46
CA ASN A 321 -12.60 -14.10 -14.42
C ASN A 321 -11.21 -14.76 -14.47
N VAL A 322 -11.11 -16.00 -14.02
CA VAL A 322 -9.83 -16.71 -13.93
C VAL A 322 -10.05 -18.19 -14.25
N ALA A 323 -9.19 -18.75 -15.09
CA ALA A 323 -9.02 -20.20 -15.15
C ALA A 323 -7.94 -20.56 -14.12
N PHE A 324 -8.37 -20.93 -12.91
CA PHE A 324 -7.48 -21.12 -11.78
C PHE A 324 -6.75 -22.44 -11.88
N ALA A 325 -5.43 -22.41 -12.08
CA ALA A 325 -4.56 -23.55 -11.80
C ALA A 325 -4.36 -23.65 -10.28
N TYR A 326 -4.98 -24.63 -9.64
CA TYR A 326 -4.98 -24.75 -8.19
C TYR A 326 -5.18 -26.20 -7.76
N GLY A 327 -4.44 -26.64 -6.75
CA GLY A 327 -4.71 -27.90 -6.06
C GLY A 327 -4.61 -29.12 -6.97
N CYS A 328 -5.08 -30.25 -6.48
CA CYS A 328 -5.07 -31.54 -7.17
C CYS A 328 -6.16 -32.49 -6.64
N PHE A 329 -7.26 -31.94 -6.12
CA PHE A 329 -8.37 -32.70 -5.54
C PHE A 329 -8.90 -33.81 -6.47
N TYR A 330 -8.82 -33.61 -7.78
CA TYR A 330 -9.31 -34.54 -8.80
C TYR A 330 -8.18 -35.33 -9.50
N SER A 331 -6.91 -35.08 -9.18
CA SER A 331 -5.78 -35.86 -9.71
C SER A 331 -5.64 -37.20 -8.98
N PRO A 332 -5.55 -38.33 -9.71
CA PRO A 332 -5.22 -39.64 -9.13
C PRO A 332 -3.87 -39.66 -8.39
N ALA A 333 -2.92 -38.81 -8.79
CA ALA A 333 -1.61 -38.72 -8.16
C ALA A 333 -1.70 -38.18 -6.72
N CYS A 334 -2.71 -37.37 -6.39
CA CYS A 334 -2.92 -36.89 -5.02
C CYS A 334 -3.66 -37.89 -4.13
N ALA A 335 -4.66 -38.58 -4.69
CA ALA A 335 -5.39 -39.62 -3.96
C ALA A 335 -4.47 -40.77 -3.51
N SER A 336 -3.46 -41.11 -4.33
CA SER A 336 -2.53 -42.22 -4.05
C SER A 336 -1.37 -41.86 -3.11
N SER A 337 -1.05 -40.57 -2.94
CA SER A 337 0.11 -40.09 -2.17
C SER A 337 -0.24 -39.48 -0.80
N ALA A 338 -1.51 -39.56 -0.37
CA ALA A 338 -2.02 -38.83 0.81
C ALA A 338 -1.66 -37.32 0.80
N THR A 339 -1.52 -36.74 -0.39
CA THR A 339 -1.22 -35.32 -0.56
C THR A 339 -2.49 -34.49 -0.30
N PRO A 340 -2.42 -33.42 0.50
CA PRO A 340 -3.57 -32.54 0.66
C PRO A 340 -3.95 -31.91 -0.69
N GLY A 341 -5.23 -32.00 -1.07
CA GLY A 341 -5.72 -31.55 -2.38
C GLY A 341 -5.56 -30.05 -2.66
N TYR A 342 -5.19 -29.25 -1.66
CA TYR A 342 -4.92 -27.81 -1.79
C TYR A 342 -3.46 -27.48 -2.20
N PHE A 343 -2.66 -28.48 -2.56
CA PHE A 343 -1.34 -28.35 -3.19
C PHE A 343 -1.34 -28.97 -4.58
N PHE A 344 -0.31 -28.72 -5.39
CA PHE A 344 -0.09 -29.50 -6.60
C PHE A 344 0.35 -30.92 -6.25
N ALA A 345 0.05 -31.87 -7.13
CA ALA A 345 0.40 -33.26 -6.93
C ALA A 345 1.92 -33.48 -6.96
N PRO A 346 2.45 -34.56 -6.34
CA PRO A 346 3.88 -34.85 -6.36
C PRO A 346 4.48 -34.98 -7.77
N ASN A 347 3.69 -35.39 -8.76
CA ASN A 347 4.06 -35.50 -10.17
C ASN A 347 3.86 -34.19 -10.96
N GLY A 348 3.43 -33.10 -10.32
CA GLY A 348 3.20 -31.82 -10.98
C GLY A 348 1.78 -31.60 -11.52
N ASP A 349 0.84 -32.53 -11.29
CA ASP A 349 -0.55 -32.31 -11.70
C ASP A 349 -1.20 -31.19 -10.89
N TYR A 350 -2.05 -30.42 -11.56
CA TYR A 350 -2.90 -29.42 -10.95
C TYR A 350 -4.29 -29.41 -11.57
N ASP A 351 -5.29 -29.05 -10.77
CA ASP A 351 -6.65 -28.88 -11.25
C ASP A 351 -6.87 -27.47 -11.82
N VAL A 352 -7.76 -27.39 -12.81
CA VAL A 352 -8.19 -26.16 -13.46
C VAL A 352 -9.64 -25.89 -13.06
N TYR A 353 -9.89 -24.70 -12.52
CA TYR A 353 -11.21 -24.25 -12.10
C TYR A 353 -11.67 -23.04 -12.92
N ASP A 354 -12.91 -23.07 -13.41
CA ASP A 354 -13.59 -21.91 -13.99
C ASP A 354 -14.11 -21.02 -12.87
N PHE A 355 -13.42 -19.90 -12.61
CA PHE A 355 -13.84 -18.89 -11.65
C PHE A 355 -14.44 -17.66 -12.34
N ARG A 356 -15.69 -17.33 -11.98
CA ARG A 356 -16.39 -16.14 -12.48
C ARG A 356 -17.14 -15.43 -11.36
N SER A 357 -16.73 -14.19 -11.07
CA SER A 357 -17.44 -13.26 -10.17
C SER A 357 -17.52 -11.85 -10.78
N PRO A 358 -18.44 -11.61 -11.73
CA PRO A 358 -18.55 -10.31 -12.38
C PRO A 358 -19.23 -9.23 -11.52
N GLY A 359 -18.63 -8.04 -11.50
CA GLY A 359 -19.26 -6.83 -10.98
C GLY A 359 -19.18 -6.64 -9.47
N ASP A 360 -18.29 -7.36 -8.80
CA ASP A 360 -17.97 -7.17 -7.39
C ASP A 360 -17.59 -5.71 -7.14
N THR A 361 -18.36 -5.03 -6.30
CA THR A 361 -18.20 -3.60 -6.02
C THR A 361 -17.79 -3.38 -4.58
N ARG A 362 -16.75 -2.58 -4.39
CA ARG A 362 -16.22 -2.17 -3.08
C ARG A 362 -16.29 -0.67 -3.00
N VAL A 363 -16.87 -0.14 -1.92
CA VAL A 363 -16.97 1.30 -1.68
C VAL A 363 -16.42 1.62 -0.31
N ASN A 364 -15.55 2.62 -0.26
CA ASN A 364 -14.98 3.21 0.93
C ASN A 364 -15.39 4.69 0.96
N ASP A 365 -16.05 5.12 2.03
CA ASP A 365 -16.38 6.52 2.31
C ASP A 365 -15.70 6.93 3.62
N GLU A 366 -14.97 8.05 3.64
CA GLU A 366 -14.35 8.58 4.85
C GLU A 366 -14.67 10.07 5.01
N VAL A 367 -14.93 10.51 6.23
CA VAL A 367 -14.93 11.92 6.61
C VAL A 367 -14.12 12.11 7.88
N ARG A 368 -13.36 13.19 7.93
CA ARG A 368 -12.47 13.52 9.05
C ARG A 368 -12.48 15.03 9.32
N ALA A 369 -12.51 15.38 10.59
CA ALA A 369 -12.37 16.76 11.05
C ALA A 369 -11.29 16.81 12.13
N VAL A 370 -10.35 17.74 11.99
CA VAL A 370 -9.24 17.94 12.92
C VAL A 370 -9.10 19.41 13.25
N LEU A 371 -8.97 19.71 14.53
CA LEU A 371 -8.56 20.99 15.06
C LEU A 371 -7.12 20.86 15.58
N LYS A 372 -6.22 21.70 15.09
CA LYS A 372 -4.84 21.79 15.53
C LYS A 372 -4.61 23.12 16.23
N GLY A 373 -3.85 23.08 17.32
CA GLY A 373 -3.58 24.25 18.14
C GLY A 373 -2.17 24.23 18.72
N SER A 374 -1.62 25.39 19.00
CA SER A 374 -0.41 25.55 19.81
C SER A 374 -0.62 26.54 20.95
N PHE A 375 -0.07 26.25 22.13
CA PHE A 375 -0.09 27.17 23.28
C PHE A 375 1.04 26.84 24.27
N ASP A 376 1.40 27.81 25.11
CA ASP A 376 2.42 27.63 26.15
C ASP A 376 1.81 27.52 27.54
N THR A 377 2.39 26.66 28.38
CA THR A 377 2.16 26.63 29.83
C THR A 377 3.45 26.97 30.57
N GLY A 378 3.71 28.27 30.73
CA GLY A 378 4.97 28.76 31.26
C GLY A 378 6.11 28.52 30.27
N ALA A 379 7.06 27.64 30.60
CA ALA A 379 8.20 27.30 29.74
C ALA A 379 7.98 26.04 28.88
N ILE A 380 6.77 25.46 28.92
CA ILE A 380 6.41 24.23 28.22
C ILE A 380 5.52 24.59 27.04
N GLY A 381 5.96 24.26 25.82
CA GLY A 381 5.15 24.44 24.61
C GLY A 381 4.29 23.21 24.33
N HIS A 382 3.06 23.42 23.86
CA HIS A 382 2.13 22.36 23.48
C HIS A 382 1.70 22.51 22.02
N GLU A 383 1.68 21.40 21.30
CA GLU A 383 1.08 21.24 19.98
C GLU A 383 -0.02 20.16 20.08
N ILE A 384 -1.28 20.60 20.10
CA ILE A 384 -2.44 19.73 20.28
C ILE A 384 -3.14 19.45 18.95
N SER A 385 -3.55 18.20 18.75
CA SER A 385 -4.43 17.78 17.65
C SER A 385 -5.63 17.04 18.21
N LEU A 386 -6.83 17.53 17.91
CA LEU A 386 -8.11 16.94 18.33
C LEU A 386 -8.90 16.61 17.08
N GLY A 387 -9.44 15.40 16.99
CA GLY A 387 -10.16 15.02 15.79
C GLY A 387 -11.24 13.97 15.96
N ALA A 388 -12.10 13.92 14.95
CA ALA A 388 -13.17 12.95 14.81
C ALA A 388 -13.18 12.43 13.37
N SER A 389 -13.59 11.18 13.20
CA SER A 389 -13.76 10.62 11.86
C SER A 389 -14.84 9.55 11.80
N ALA A 390 -15.45 9.40 10.63
CA ALA A 390 -16.30 8.28 10.30
C ALA A 390 -15.82 7.65 9.00
N PHE A 391 -15.63 6.34 9.00
CA PHE A 391 -15.29 5.54 7.83
C PHE A 391 -16.35 4.45 7.63
N ARG A 392 -16.76 4.26 6.39
CA ARG A 392 -17.70 3.24 5.97
C ARG A 392 -17.10 2.44 4.83
N ARG A 393 -17.19 1.11 4.94
CA ARG A 393 -16.94 0.19 3.84
C ARG A 393 -18.17 -0.61 3.50
N THR A 394 -18.42 -0.81 2.21
CA THR A 394 -19.44 -1.75 1.73
C THR A 394 -18.91 -2.65 0.63
N LEU A 395 -19.34 -3.91 0.64
CA LEU A 395 -19.09 -4.88 -0.42
C LEU A 395 -20.42 -5.35 -1.00
N ASP A 396 -20.56 -5.24 -2.32
CA ASP A 396 -21.64 -5.86 -3.07
C ASP A 396 -21.02 -6.92 -3.98
N GLN A 397 -21.31 -8.19 -3.71
CA GLN A 397 -20.75 -9.33 -4.42
C GLN A 397 -21.88 -10.26 -4.84
N ARG A 398 -21.58 -11.30 -5.61
CA ARG A 398 -22.56 -12.31 -6.01
C ARG A 398 -22.06 -13.71 -5.67
N PRO A 399 -22.94 -14.71 -5.58
CA PRO A 399 -22.52 -16.10 -5.65
C PRO A 399 -21.71 -16.30 -6.95
N TYR A 400 -20.44 -16.68 -6.79
CA TYR A 400 -19.51 -16.90 -7.90
C TYR A 400 -19.67 -18.31 -8.47
N VAL A 401 -19.15 -18.52 -9.69
CA VAL A 401 -18.86 -19.86 -10.21
C VAL A 401 -17.43 -20.20 -9.80
N TYR A 402 -17.20 -21.42 -9.29
CA TYR A 402 -15.88 -21.98 -9.01
C TYR A 402 -15.95 -23.49 -9.18
N ASP A 403 -15.91 -23.93 -10.43
CA ASP A 403 -16.15 -25.33 -10.78
C ASP A 403 -14.91 -25.93 -11.43
N TYR A 404 -14.58 -27.16 -11.03
CA TYR A 404 -13.56 -27.95 -11.68
C TYR A 404 -13.93 -28.22 -13.15
N VAL A 405 -12.99 -28.00 -14.06
CA VAL A 405 -13.17 -28.25 -15.50
C VAL A 405 -12.19 -29.28 -16.07
N GLY A 406 -11.06 -29.53 -15.40
CA GLY A 406 -10.08 -30.52 -15.83
C GLY A 406 -8.80 -30.50 -15.01
N THR A 407 -7.90 -31.46 -15.27
CA THR A 407 -6.59 -31.55 -14.64
C THR A 407 -5.50 -31.45 -15.71
N ALA A 408 -4.49 -30.64 -15.43
CA ALA A 408 -3.30 -30.45 -16.27
C ALA A 408 -2.02 -30.70 -15.45
N ASN A 409 -0.85 -30.49 -16.05
CA ASN A 409 0.44 -30.77 -15.41
C ASN A 409 1.45 -29.65 -15.72
N ILE A 410 2.26 -29.26 -14.74
CA ILE A 410 3.24 -28.16 -14.88
C ILE A 410 4.34 -28.43 -15.92
N ASP A 411 4.62 -29.68 -16.26
CA ASP A 411 5.60 -30.07 -17.27
C ASP A 411 4.98 -30.22 -18.66
N ASN A 412 3.63 -30.19 -18.75
CA ASN A 412 2.96 -30.18 -20.04
C ASN A 412 3.02 -28.78 -20.67
N ALA A 413 3.73 -28.68 -21.80
CA ALA A 413 3.84 -27.43 -22.56
C ALA A 413 2.52 -27.05 -23.26
N ASN A 414 1.71 -28.04 -23.64
CA ASN A 414 0.44 -27.84 -24.35
C ASN A 414 -0.65 -28.68 -23.66
N PRO A 415 -1.16 -28.24 -22.49
CA PRO A 415 -2.29 -28.90 -21.86
C PRO A 415 -3.53 -28.86 -22.76
N PRO A 416 -4.42 -29.87 -22.67
CA PRO A 416 -5.70 -29.83 -23.38
C PRO A 416 -6.56 -28.68 -22.84
N TYR A 417 -7.43 -28.14 -23.69
CA TYR A 417 -8.44 -27.17 -23.27
C TYR A 417 -9.68 -27.89 -22.75
N PHE A 418 -10.24 -27.35 -21.68
CA PHE A 418 -11.46 -27.88 -21.06
C PHE A 418 -12.68 -27.04 -21.43
N ALA A 419 -13.86 -27.65 -21.39
CA ALA A 419 -15.10 -26.88 -21.54
C ALA A 419 -15.34 -26.03 -20.27
N PRO A 420 -15.79 -24.77 -20.40
CA PRO A 420 -16.13 -23.96 -19.24
C PRO A 420 -17.33 -24.55 -18.49
N SER A 421 -17.50 -24.17 -17.22
CA SER A 421 -18.66 -24.62 -16.45
C SER A 421 -19.97 -24.12 -17.08
N PRO A 422 -21.02 -24.96 -17.14
CA PRO A 422 -22.34 -24.52 -17.58
C PRO A 422 -23.02 -23.59 -16.57
N ASN A 423 -22.54 -23.56 -15.32
CA ASN A 423 -23.11 -22.74 -14.26
C ASN A 423 -22.90 -21.25 -14.55
N GLN A 424 -23.77 -20.43 -13.96
CA GLN A 424 -23.73 -18.98 -14.11
C GLN A 424 -23.70 -18.32 -12.73
N PRO A 425 -22.97 -17.19 -12.59
CA PRO A 425 -22.95 -16.45 -11.33
C PRO A 425 -24.36 -16.00 -10.92
N GLY A 426 -24.64 -16.03 -9.62
CA GLY A 426 -25.92 -15.61 -9.05
C GLY A 426 -26.15 -14.09 -9.10
N PRO A 427 -27.28 -13.59 -8.55
CA PRO A 427 -27.52 -12.15 -8.41
C PRO A 427 -26.55 -11.52 -7.40
N SER A 428 -26.28 -10.22 -7.55
CA SER A 428 -25.46 -9.49 -6.59
C SER A 428 -26.27 -9.07 -5.37
N ALA A 429 -25.66 -9.18 -4.19
CA ALA A 429 -26.18 -8.78 -2.89
C ALA A 429 -25.08 -8.08 -2.07
N ARG A 430 -25.51 -7.30 -1.07
CA ARG A 430 -24.62 -6.71 -0.06
C ARG A 430 -24.05 -7.83 0.81
N THR A 431 -22.74 -8.02 0.81
CA THR A 431 -22.03 -9.02 1.65
C THR A 431 -21.33 -8.41 2.85
N LEU A 432 -21.05 -7.09 2.84
CA LEU A 432 -20.44 -6.42 4.00
C LEU A 432 -20.93 -4.98 4.13
N THR A 433 -21.31 -4.58 5.33
CA THR A 433 -21.36 -3.17 5.74
C THR A 433 -20.55 -2.99 7.03
N SER A 434 -19.48 -2.20 6.95
CA SER A 434 -18.58 -1.93 8.09
C SER A 434 -18.52 -0.43 8.36
N TRP A 435 -18.74 -0.03 9.60
CA TRP A 435 -18.66 1.35 10.06
C TRP A 435 -17.63 1.47 11.16
N GLN A 436 -16.79 2.49 11.05
CA GLN A 436 -15.82 2.90 12.07
C GLN A 436 -16.08 4.35 12.42
N HIS A 437 -16.37 4.61 13.69
CA HIS A 437 -16.46 5.97 14.23
C HIS A 437 -15.31 6.15 15.20
N SER A 438 -14.67 7.32 15.19
CA SER A 438 -13.54 7.55 16.08
C SER A 438 -13.47 8.98 16.58
N LEU A 439 -12.94 9.09 17.79
CA LEU A 439 -12.46 10.34 18.39
C LEU A 439 -10.99 10.13 18.75
N PHE A 440 -10.16 11.13 18.50
CA PHE A 440 -8.74 11.07 18.81
C PHE A 440 -8.23 12.41 19.32
N ALA A 441 -7.19 12.32 20.14
CA ALA A 441 -6.49 13.46 20.68
C ALA A 441 -5.00 13.12 20.80
N LEU A 442 -4.15 14.11 20.55
CA LEU A 442 -2.71 14.03 20.71
C LEU A 442 -2.19 15.37 21.22
N ASP A 443 -1.25 15.32 22.16
CA ASP A 443 -0.46 16.47 22.59
C ASP A 443 1.03 16.16 22.38
N ARG A 444 1.73 17.07 21.70
CA ARG A 444 3.19 17.10 21.59
C ARG A 444 3.71 18.24 22.46
N VAL A 445 4.36 17.84 23.54
CA VAL A 445 4.87 18.71 24.59
C VAL A 445 6.36 18.93 24.38
N HIS A 446 6.76 20.19 24.23
CA HIS A 446 8.15 20.64 24.12
C HIS A 446 8.69 21.02 25.49
N LEU A 447 9.78 20.36 25.91
CA LEU A 447 10.44 20.53 27.20
C LEU A 447 11.85 21.09 27.00
N GLY A 448 11.96 22.42 26.99
CA GLY A 448 13.20 23.10 26.61
C GLY A 448 13.54 22.87 25.14
N GLU A 449 14.83 22.96 24.79
CA GLU A 449 15.29 22.90 23.39
C GLU A 449 15.52 21.47 22.87
N HIS A 450 15.58 20.47 23.75
CA HIS A 450 16.10 19.14 23.40
C HIS A 450 15.12 18.00 23.59
N TRP A 451 14.04 18.19 24.35
CA TRP A 451 13.15 17.08 24.71
C TRP A 451 11.74 17.35 24.24
N GLN A 452 11.12 16.32 23.70
CA GLN A 452 9.71 16.36 23.34
C GLN A 452 9.01 15.08 23.79
N LEU A 453 7.79 15.23 24.28
CA LEU A 453 6.92 14.13 24.66
C LEU A 453 5.69 14.16 23.78
N LEU A 454 5.32 13.03 23.22
CA LEU A 454 4.09 12.88 22.46
C LEU A 454 3.19 11.91 23.20
N GLY A 455 1.94 12.31 23.44
CA GLY A 455 0.99 11.52 24.19
C GLY A 455 -0.43 11.69 23.67
N GLY A 456 -1.09 10.57 23.38
CA GLY A 456 -2.48 10.59 22.98
C GLY A 456 -3.03 9.23 22.64
N GLY A 457 -4.12 9.22 21.89
CA GLY A 457 -4.75 7.99 21.46
C GLY A 457 -6.04 8.21 20.71
N ARG A 458 -6.53 7.11 20.14
CA ARG A 458 -7.76 7.07 19.36
C ARG A 458 -8.73 6.08 19.98
N PHE A 459 -9.95 6.51 20.23
CA PHE A 459 -11.05 5.63 20.56
C PHE A 459 -11.79 5.26 19.27
N VAL A 460 -11.84 3.98 18.95
CA VAL A 460 -12.50 3.44 17.75
C VAL A 460 -13.72 2.62 18.17
N ARG A 461 -14.86 2.91 17.54
CA ARG A 461 -16.07 2.08 17.58
C ARG A 461 -16.31 1.46 16.20
N LEU A 462 -16.12 0.15 16.10
CA LEU A 462 -16.36 -0.67 14.93
C LEU A 462 -17.74 -1.34 15.04
N HIS A 463 -18.52 -1.28 13.96
CA HIS A 463 -19.75 -2.05 13.78
C HIS A 463 -19.75 -2.64 12.38
N GLU A 464 -19.61 -3.96 12.31
CA GLU A 464 -19.52 -4.70 11.07
C GLU A 464 -20.65 -5.71 10.95
N ARG A 465 -21.31 -5.70 9.80
CA ARG A 465 -22.36 -6.63 9.42
C ARG A 465 -21.95 -7.36 8.16
N ASP A 466 -21.84 -8.66 8.30
CA ASP A 466 -21.43 -9.60 7.25
C ASP A 466 -22.65 -10.42 6.84
N TYR A 467 -22.83 -10.58 5.54
CA TYR A 467 -23.97 -11.24 4.94
C TYR A 467 -23.48 -12.28 3.93
N ASP A 468 -24.23 -13.37 3.77
CA ASP A 468 -23.93 -14.37 2.75
C ASP A 468 -24.24 -13.89 1.32
N GLY A 469 -23.94 -14.74 0.33
CA GLY A 469 -24.21 -14.46 -1.08
C GLY A 469 -25.70 -14.29 -1.44
N SER A 470 -26.63 -14.61 -0.53
CA SER A 470 -28.07 -14.34 -0.67
C SER A 470 -28.53 -13.07 0.05
N GLY A 471 -27.64 -12.43 0.81
CA GLY A 471 -27.91 -11.23 1.60
C GLY A 471 -28.43 -11.50 3.01
N LEU A 472 -28.36 -12.73 3.51
CA LEU A 472 -28.75 -13.06 4.89
C LEU A 472 -27.61 -12.72 5.85
N LEU A 473 -27.94 -12.08 6.97
CA LEU A 473 -26.97 -11.69 7.99
C LEU A 473 -26.34 -12.93 8.64
N GLN A 474 -25.02 -13.09 8.51
CA GLN A 474 -24.26 -14.17 9.13
C GLN A 474 -23.53 -13.73 10.40
N ARG A 475 -23.03 -12.49 10.44
CA ARG A 475 -22.26 -11.95 11.58
C ARG A 475 -22.60 -10.48 11.83
N ASP A 476 -22.82 -10.11 13.09
CA ASP A 476 -22.87 -8.71 13.57
C ASP A 476 -21.79 -8.54 14.65
N THR A 477 -20.71 -7.84 14.31
CA THR A 477 -19.58 -7.59 15.21
C THR A 477 -19.62 -6.14 15.69
N ARG A 478 -19.59 -5.96 17.00
CA ARG A 478 -19.50 -4.63 17.64
C ARG A 478 -18.30 -4.60 18.57
N LEU A 479 -17.42 -3.64 18.35
CA LEU A 479 -16.18 -3.53 19.09
C LEU A 479 -15.87 -2.07 19.39
N SER A 480 -15.45 -1.80 20.62
CA SER A 480 -14.90 -0.50 21.01
C SER A 480 -13.51 -0.70 21.60
N LYS A 481 -12.52 0.06 21.12
CA LYS A 481 -11.14 -0.02 21.61
C LYS A 481 -10.50 1.35 21.68
N PHE A 482 -9.71 1.54 22.73
CA PHE A 482 -8.77 2.67 22.83
C PHE A 482 -7.38 2.23 22.36
N LEU A 483 -6.82 3.01 21.45
CA LEU A 483 -5.54 2.79 20.79
C LEU A 483 -4.58 3.92 21.21
N PRO A 484 -3.82 3.75 22.31
CA PRO A 484 -2.85 4.75 22.75
C PRO A 484 -1.66 4.83 21.79
N GLN A 485 -1.08 6.03 21.71
CA GLN A 485 0.19 6.32 21.05
C GLN A 485 0.99 7.29 21.93
N THR A 486 2.23 6.91 22.23
CA THR A 486 3.13 7.71 23.07
C THR A 486 4.54 7.65 22.54
N ALA A 487 5.27 8.75 22.57
CA ALA A 487 6.69 8.78 22.25
C ALA A 487 7.48 9.75 23.13
N LEU A 488 8.74 9.43 23.37
CA LEU A 488 9.75 10.32 23.92
C LEU A 488 10.78 10.59 22.84
N MET A 489 11.08 11.87 22.60
CA MET A 489 12.03 12.31 21.58
C MET A 489 13.12 13.15 22.24
N TRP A 490 14.35 12.96 21.77
CA TRP A 490 15.53 13.70 22.22
C TRP A 490 16.34 14.20 21.03
N GLN A 491 16.58 15.51 21.01
CA GLN A 491 17.26 16.26 19.96
C GLN A 491 18.50 16.96 20.55
N PRO A 492 19.61 16.24 20.80
CA PRO A 492 20.81 16.82 21.39
C PRO A 492 21.45 17.91 20.53
N ILE A 493 21.30 17.79 19.21
CA ILE A 493 21.76 18.75 18.20
C ILE A 493 20.73 18.80 17.07
N ALA A 494 20.65 19.92 16.35
CA ALA A 494 19.67 20.13 15.29
C ALA A 494 19.56 18.99 14.24
N PRO A 495 20.64 18.39 13.72
CA PRO A 495 20.54 17.33 12.73
C PRO A 495 20.28 15.93 13.31
N LEU A 496 20.12 15.75 14.62
CA LEU A 496 19.98 14.43 15.24
C LEU A 496 18.72 14.37 16.11
N THR A 497 17.76 13.55 15.69
CA THR A 497 16.59 13.19 16.49
C THR A 497 16.64 11.71 16.85
N THR A 498 16.46 11.41 18.14
CA THR A 498 16.27 10.04 18.62
C THR A 498 14.90 9.92 19.25
N TYR A 499 14.27 8.74 19.15
CA TYR A 499 12.95 8.52 19.72
C TYR A 499 12.76 7.12 20.27
N LEU A 500 11.85 7.00 21.22
CA LEU A 500 11.26 5.76 21.71
C LEU A 500 9.74 5.91 21.65
N SER A 501 9.05 5.05 20.90
CA SER A 501 7.60 5.10 20.73
C SER A 501 6.94 3.77 21.08
N PHE A 502 5.74 3.89 21.63
CA PHE A 502 4.84 2.79 21.94
C PHE A 502 3.46 3.09 21.37
N SER A 503 2.86 2.09 20.73
CA SER A 503 1.51 2.21 20.18
C SER A 503 0.76 0.89 20.25
N LYS A 504 -0.58 0.99 20.23
CA LYS A 504 -1.47 -0.14 19.97
C LYS A 504 -2.25 0.09 18.68
N GLY A 505 -2.53 -1.00 17.97
CA GLY A 505 -3.30 -1.01 16.74
C GLY A 505 -4.43 -2.03 16.84
N LEU A 506 -5.41 -1.89 15.94
CA LEU A 506 -6.51 -2.82 15.78
C LEU A 506 -6.59 -3.17 14.29
N SER A 507 -6.60 -4.45 13.94
CA SER A 507 -6.85 -4.89 12.58
C SER A 507 -8.09 -5.78 12.52
N LEU A 508 -8.66 -5.93 11.33
CA LEU A 508 -9.69 -6.94 11.08
C LEU A 508 -9.09 -8.35 11.25
N GLY A 509 -9.94 -9.32 11.56
CA GLY A 509 -9.54 -10.73 11.63
C GLY A 509 -9.51 -11.36 10.24
N ALA A 510 -8.58 -12.29 10.00
CA ALA A 510 -8.52 -13.02 8.75
C ALA A 510 -9.73 -13.97 8.59
N GLN A 511 -10.10 -14.23 7.33
CA GLN A 511 -11.07 -15.24 6.97
C GLN A 511 -10.40 -16.62 6.92
N ALA A 512 -11.06 -17.63 7.47
CA ALA A 512 -10.61 -19.01 7.46
C ALA A 512 -10.49 -19.55 6.02
N PRO A 513 -9.35 -20.16 5.65
CA PRO A 513 -9.18 -20.85 4.37
C PRO A 513 -10.31 -21.83 4.08
N TYR A 514 -10.78 -21.89 2.83
CA TYR A 514 -11.93 -22.72 2.46
C TYR A 514 -11.71 -24.23 2.73
N TRP A 515 -10.45 -24.69 2.76
CA TRP A 515 -10.06 -26.08 3.01
C TRP A 515 -9.94 -26.43 4.51
N THR A 516 -10.26 -25.51 5.42
CA THR A 516 -10.34 -25.78 6.87
C THR A 516 -11.76 -26.11 7.30
N SER A 517 -11.91 -26.78 8.44
CA SER A 517 -13.21 -27.18 9.01
C SER A 517 -14.19 -26.02 9.24
N ASN A 518 -13.67 -24.78 9.38
CA ASN A 518 -14.42 -23.55 9.54
C ASN A 518 -14.23 -22.57 8.38
N GLY A 519 -13.92 -23.06 7.17
CA GLY A 519 -13.67 -22.26 5.98
C GLY A 519 -14.74 -21.20 5.70
N GLY A 520 -14.31 -20.01 5.29
CA GLY A 520 -15.17 -18.85 5.06
C GLY A 520 -15.54 -18.05 6.32
N THR A 521 -15.29 -18.58 7.53
CA THR A 521 -15.56 -17.85 8.78
C THR A 521 -14.51 -16.77 9.04
N ALA A 522 -14.91 -15.53 9.28
CA ALA A 522 -13.98 -14.49 9.74
C ALA A 522 -13.67 -14.64 11.24
N LEU A 523 -12.40 -14.55 11.61
CA LEU A 523 -11.97 -14.51 13.01
C LEU A 523 -12.20 -13.13 13.64
N ALA A 524 -12.09 -13.07 14.96
CA ALA A 524 -12.22 -11.81 15.69
C ALA A 524 -11.13 -10.80 15.30
N PRO A 525 -11.41 -9.48 15.39
CA PRO A 525 -10.39 -8.44 15.21
C PRO A 525 -9.18 -8.63 16.13
N VAL A 526 -7.99 -8.28 15.64
CA VAL A 526 -6.72 -8.51 16.33
C VAL A 526 -6.16 -7.21 16.90
N LEU A 527 -5.85 -7.22 18.21
CA LEU A 527 -5.12 -6.14 18.84
C LEU A 527 -3.62 -6.36 18.67
N SER A 528 -2.94 -5.36 18.13
CA SER A 528 -1.49 -5.34 17.99
C SER A 528 -0.86 -4.31 18.94
N ARG A 529 0.40 -4.53 19.29
CA ARG A 529 1.22 -3.58 20.06
C ARG A 529 2.62 -3.50 19.49
N GLN A 530 3.20 -2.31 19.50
CA GLN A 530 4.54 -2.07 19.00
C GLN A 530 5.34 -1.22 19.98
N LEU A 531 6.60 -1.57 20.12
CA LEU A 531 7.65 -0.74 20.69
C LEU A 531 8.66 -0.47 19.58
N GLU A 532 9.05 0.78 19.39
CA GLU A 532 10.05 1.18 18.41
C GLU A 532 11.03 2.18 19.03
N ALA A 533 12.33 1.99 18.79
CA ALA A 533 13.36 2.95 19.14
C ALA A 533 14.11 3.31 17.86
N GLY A 534 14.25 4.59 17.56
CA GLY A 534 14.84 5.03 16.31
C GLY A 534 15.73 6.25 16.43
N VAL A 535 16.54 6.45 15.39
CA VAL A 535 17.46 7.57 15.22
C VAL A 535 17.30 8.10 13.80
N LYS A 536 17.22 9.41 13.66
CA LYS A 536 17.18 10.16 12.40
C LYS A 536 18.30 11.17 12.42
N TYR A 537 19.12 11.14 11.38
CA TYR A 537 20.28 12.00 11.26
C TYR A 537 20.34 12.65 9.88
N ASP A 538 20.22 13.97 9.84
CA ASP A 538 20.42 14.75 8.63
C ASP A 538 21.92 15.00 8.47
N TRP A 539 22.56 14.11 7.70
CA TRP A 539 23.98 14.21 7.40
C TRP A 539 24.29 15.50 6.61
N SER A 540 23.33 15.97 5.82
CA SER A 540 23.33 17.28 5.15
C SER A 540 21.89 17.68 4.77
N ASP A 541 21.67 18.91 4.32
CA ASP A 541 20.38 19.41 3.79
C ASP A 541 19.79 18.62 2.60
N ALA A 542 20.52 17.63 2.10
CA ALA A 542 20.13 16.80 0.98
C ALA A 542 20.35 15.30 1.23
N LEU A 543 20.76 14.85 2.42
CA LEU A 543 20.99 13.44 2.75
C LEU A 543 20.55 13.15 4.18
N SER A 544 19.52 12.31 4.33
CA SER A 544 19.08 11.80 5.62
C SER A 544 19.45 10.33 5.77
N LEU A 545 19.82 9.98 7.01
CA LEU A 545 20.08 8.63 7.48
C LEU A 545 19.08 8.29 8.58
N ASN A 546 18.57 7.06 8.59
CA ASN A 546 17.67 6.60 9.63
C ASN A 546 17.96 5.17 10.06
N ALA A 547 17.71 4.88 11.33
CA ALA A 547 17.78 3.54 11.90
C ALA A 547 16.62 3.32 12.87
N ALA A 548 16.01 2.14 12.88
CA ALA A 548 14.94 1.80 13.80
C ALA A 548 15.03 0.34 14.26
N LEU A 549 14.94 0.14 15.58
CA LEU A 549 14.69 -1.16 16.20
C LEU A 549 13.22 -1.25 16.58
N TYR A 550 12.53 -2.27 16.11
CA TYR A 550 11.11 -2.45 16.39
C TYR A 550 10.81 -3.85 16.93
N ARG A 551 9.74 -3.92 17.71
CA ARG A 551 9.10 -5.16 18.13
C ARG A 551 7.60 -5.01 18.10
N THR A 552 6.97 -5.73 17.20
CA THR A 552 5.52 -5.75 17.00
C THR A 552 4.98 -7.13 17.37
N ARG A 553 3.88 -7.17 18.11
CA ARG A 553 3.21 -8.40 18.55
C ARG A 553 1.72 -8.33 18.25
N GLN A 554 1.18 -9.39 17.68
CA GLN A 554 -0.26 -9.61 17.52
C GLN A 554 -0.63 -11.06 17.86
N ALA A 555 -1.93 -11.36 17.93
CA ALA A 555 -2.37 -12.75 18.04
C ALA A 555 -2.09 -13.49 16.72
N TYR A 556 -1.60 -14.72 16.78
CA TYR A 556 -1.30 -15.48 15.57
C TYR A 556 -2.56 -16.17 15.04
N GLN A 557 -2.87 -15.96 13.76
CA GLN A 557 -3.99 -16.56 13.05
C GLN A 557 -3.45 -17.60 12.06
N PHE A 558 -3.81 -18.86 12.22
CA PHE A 558 -3.24 -19.96 11.43
C PHE A 558 -4.15 -21.19 11.36
N ALA A 559 -3.93 -22.05 10.36
CA ALA A 559 -4.58 -23.35 10.25
C ALA A 559 -3.90 -24.35 11.19
N GLN A 560 -4.54 -24.63 12.33
CA GLN A 560 -4.04 -25.56 13.34
C GLN A 560 -4.38 -27.00 12.91
N PRO A 561 -3.40 -27.93 12.86
CA PRO A 561 -3.67 -29.34 12.65
C PRO A 561 -4.54 -29.92 13.77
N ASP A 562 -5.55 -30.70 13.41
CA ASP A 562 -6.43 -31.40 14.33
C ASP A 562 -7.03 -32.68 13.72
N SER A 563 -8.05 -33.25 14.38
CA SER A 563 -8.71 -34.49 13.96
C SER A 563 -10.00 -34.28 13.17
N THR A 564 -10.26 -33.08 12.64
CA THR A 564 -11.39 -32.83 11.73
C THR A 564 -11.18 -33.58 10.40
N PRO A 565 -12.24 -33.86 9.61
CA PRO A 565 -12.08 -34.46 8.28
C PRO A 565 -11.16 -33.67 7.35
N GLU A 566 -11.16 -32.34 7.48
CA GLU A 566 -10.29 -31.41 6.75
C GLU A 566 -8.84 -31.42 7.28
N GLY A 567 -8.62 -31.99 8.47
CA GLY A 567 -7.33 -32.08 9.17
C GLY A 567 -6.86 -30.78 9.82
N PHE A 568 -7.59 -29.68 9.63
CA PHE A 568 -7.24 -28.36 10.14
C PHE A 568 -8.46 -27.53 10.53
N THR A 569 -8.36 -26.82 11.65
CA THR A 569 -9.24 -25.71 12.02
C THR A 569 -8.45 -24.40 12.01
N PHE A 570 -9.00 -23.35 11.40
CA PHE A 570 -8.39 -22.02 11.43
C PHE A 570 -8.67 -21.33 12.77
N VAL A 571 -7.62 -20.96 13.50
CA VAL A 571 -7.71 -20.46 14.87
C VAL A 571 -6.89 -19.19 15.07
N GLN A 572 -7.25 -18.42 16.10
CA GLN A 572 -6.42 -17.37 16.66
C GLN A 572 -5.86 -17.83 18.01
N ARG A 573 -4.60 -18.26 18.06
CA ARG A 573 -3.96 -18.80 19.27
C ARG A 573 -2.48 -18.44 19.32
N GLY A 574 -1.96 -18.18 20.52
CA GLY A 574 -0.58 -17.73 20.70
C GLY A 574 -0.36 -16.32 20.16
N SER A 575 0.88 -16.03 19.77
CA SER A 575 1.27 -14.73 19.24
C SER A 575 2.28 -14.81 18.11
N GLU A 576 2.13 -13.87 17.18
CA GLU A 576 3.10 -13.61 16.12
C GLU A 576 3.91 -12.39 16.52
N VAL A 577 5.23 -12.54 16.59
CA VAL A 577 6.16 -11.51 17.07
C VAL A 577 7.20 -11.22 16.01
N HIS A 578 7.19 -9.98 15.50
CA HIS A 578 8.14 -9.48 14.51
C HIS A 578 9.06 -8.50 15.20
N SER A 579 10.35 -8.82 15.27
CA SER A 579 11.38 -7.93 15.82
C SER A 579 12.46 -7.72 14.79
N GLY A 580 12.90 -6.48 14.59
CA GLY A 580 13.86 -6.19 13.54
C GLY A 580 14.64 -4.89 13.70
N LEU A 581 15.64 -4.77 12.85
CA LEU A 581 16.46 -3.59 12.63
C LEU A 581 16.24 -3.11 11.19
N GLU A 582 15.81 -1.87 11.04
CA GLU A 582 15.73 -1.16 9.77
C GLU A 582 16.82 -0.10 9.70
N LEU A 583 17.47 0.00 8.54
CA LEU A 583 18.40 1.07 8.20
C LEU A 583 17.96 1.70 6.88
N GLY A 584 18.04 3.02 6.78
CA GLY A 584 17.69 3.76 5.58
C GLY A 584 18.65 4.91 5.33
N ALA A 585 18.84 5.23 4.06
CA ALA A 585 19.55 6.41 3.59
C ALA A 585 18.86 6.91 2.33
N ALA A 586 18.59 8.20 2.23
CA ALA A 586 17.95 8.80 1.06
C ALA A 586 18.49 10.20 0.81
N GLY A 587 18.88 10.48 -0.43
CA GLY A 587 19.30 11.81 -0.84
C GLY A 587 20.57 11.82 -1.69
N ARG A 588 21.38 12.87 -1.51
CA ARG A 588 22.52 13.22 -2.35
C ARG A 588 23.83 13.07 -1.57
N ILE A 589 24.68 12.16 -2.04
CA ILE A 589 26.01 11.89 -1.45
C ILE A 589 27.04 12.91 -1.93
N SER A 590 26.98 13.29 -3.21
CA SER A 590 27.82 14.31 -3.84
C SER A 590 27.03 15.06 -4.91
N ASP A 591 27.60 16.08 -5.54
CA ASP A 591 26.90 16.83 -6.60
C ASP A 591 26.40 15.97 -7.76
N ASP A 592 27.06 14.84 -8.00
CA ASP A 592 26.79 13.93 -9.12
C ASP A 592 26.21 12.58 -8.69
N LEU A 593 26.13 12.27 -7.39
CA LEU A 593 25.65 10.97 -6.90
C LEU A 593 24.48 11.12 -5.93
N ARG A 594 23.34 10.53 -6.32
CA ARG A 594 22.15 10.36 -5.49
C ARG A 594 21.90 8.89 -5.20
N LEU A 595 21.28 8.62 -4.05
CA LEU A 595 21.09 7.30 -3.49
C LEU A 595 19.74 7.19 -2.80
N THR A 596 19.10 6.03 -2.92
CA THR A 596 18.26 5.47 -1.86
C THR A 596 18.78 4.09 -1.47
N ALA A 597 18.92 3.83 -0.18
CA ALA A 597 19.29 2.53 0.36
C ALA A 597 18.40 2.17 1.54
N SER A 598 18.05 0.90 1.63
CA SER A 598 17.31 0.34 2.75
C SER A 598 17.78 -1.08 3.06
N ILE A 599 17.81 -1.41 4.35
CA ILE A 599 18.10 -2.75 4.88
C ILE A 599 17.04 -3.05 5.93
N ASN A 600 16.48 -4.26 5.90
CA ASN A 600 15.59 -4.77 6.93
C ASN A 600 16.07 -6.16 7.39
N LEU A 601 16.49 -6.25 8.65
CA LEU A 601 16.83 -7.48 9.34
C LEU A 601 15.68 -7.83 10.26
N ILE A 602 15.01 -8.96 10.03
CA ILE A 602 13.78 -9.31 10.75
C ILE A 602 13.77 -10.74 11.26
N ARG A 603 13.31 -10.89 12.51
CA ARG A 603 12.94 -12.16 13.12
C ARG A 603 11.43 -12.15 13.38
N ALA A 604 10.68 -12.82 12.51
CA ALA A 604 9.24 -13.03 12.61
C ALA A 604 8.98 -14.45 13.13
N ARG A 605 8.34 -14.61 14.29
CA ARG A 605 8.14 -15.92 14.94
C ARG A 605 6.72 -16.09 15.45
N ALA A 606 6.17 -17.29 15.22
CA ALA A 606 5.01 -17.77 15.97
C ALA A 606 5.47 -18.28 17.35
N GLN A 607 4.73 -17.91 18.40
CA GLN A 607 5.04 -18.19 19.80
C GLN A 607 3.77 -18.62 20.55
N ASP A 608 3.90 -19.51 21.51
CA ASP A 608 2.80 -19.96 22.40
C ASP A 608 1.59 -20.49 21.60
N THR A 609 1.85 -21.12 20.45
CA THR A 609 0.82 -21.54 19.49
C THR A 609 0.00 -22.74 19.98
N GLY A 610 0.57 -23.54 20.89
CA GLY A 610 0.03 -24.85 21.25
C GLY A 610 0.12 -25.87 20.11
N THR A 611 0.89 -25.59 19.05
CA THR A 611 1.13 -26.46 17.91
C THR A 611 2.64 -26.66 17.74
N PRO A 612 3.21 -27.77 18.26
CA PRO A 612 4.66 -27.99 18.27
C PRO A 612 5.34 -27.85 16.90
N ALA A 613 4.64 -28.20 15.82
CA ALA A 613 5.15 -28.10 14.45
C ALA A 613 5.41 -26.66 13.97
N TYR A 614 4.75 -25.66 14.55
CA TYR A 614 4.88 -24.24 14.14
C TYR A 614 5.63 -23.40 15.18
N GLU A 615 5.88 -23.96 16.37
CA GLU A 615 6.40 -23.23 17.51
C GLU A 615 7.82 -22.70 17.25
N GLY A 616 7.99 -21.40 17.43
CA GLY A 616 9.28 -20.74 17.25
C GLY A 616 9.81 -20.78 15.82
N HIS A 617 9.01 -21.12 14.80
CA HIS A 617 9.43 -21.10 13.40
C HIS A 617 9.28 -19.72 12.76
N GLN A 618 10.07 -19.47 11.69
CA GLN A 618 9.98 -18.21 10.97
C GLN A 618 8.65 -18.17 10.21
N VAL A 619 7.92 -17.07 10.32
CA VAL A 619 6.66 -16.89 9.58
C VAL A 619 6.91 -17.00 8.07
N ILE A 620 5.95 -17.61 7.37
CA ILE A 620 5.98 -17.76 5.91
C ILE A 620 6.09 -16.42 5.22
N ASN A 621 6.74 -16.39 4.06
CA ASN A 621 6.91 -15.19 3.24
C ASN A 621 7.66 -14.02 3.92
N VAL A 622 8.36 -14.26 5.04
CA VAL A 622 9.19 -13.26 5.71
C VAL A 622 10.67 -13.66 5.70
N PRO A 623 11.44 -13.26 4.66
CA PRO A 623 12.90 -13.42 4.64
C PRO A 623 13.54 -12.68 5.81
N ARG A 624 14.60 -13.26 6.41
CA ARG A 624 15.29 -12.65 7.56
C ARG A 624 16.08 -11.38 7.23
N LEU A 625 16.45 -11.21 5.96
CA LEU A 625 17.22 -10.07 5.48
C LEU A 625 16.69 -9.68 4.11
N ARG A 626 16.36 -8.41 3.95
CA ARG A 626 16.15 -7.74 2.67
C ARG A 626 17.03 -6.51 2.58
N SER A 627 17.48 -6.19 1.38
CA SER A 627 18.14 -4.92 1.09
C SER A 627 17.77 -4.44 -0.31
N ALA A 628 17.61 -3.12 -0.45
CA ALA A 628 17.40 -2.46 -1.72
C ALA A 628 18.29 -1.21 -1.79
N VAL A 629 19.00 -1.05 -2.91
CA VAL A 629 19.86 0.09 -3.19
C VAL A 629 19.54 0.59 -4.59
N TYR A 630 19.41 1.90 -4.74
CA TYR A 630 19.22 2.55 -6.02
C TYR A 630 20.11 3.79 -6.11
N LEU A 631 20.79 3.95 -7.25
CA LEU A 631 21.77 4.99 -7.50
C LEU A 631 21.40 5.77 -8.77
N ASP A 632 21.57 7.08 -8.72
CA ASP A 632 21.58 7.98 -9.88
C ASP A 632 22.93 8.71 -9.89
N TYR A 633 23.75 8.40 -10.89
CA TYR A 633 25.07 8.96 -11.07
C TYR A 633 25.14 9.78 -12.36
N ARG A 634 25.18 11.11 -12.22
CA ARG A 634 25.38 12.03 -13.34
C ARG A 634 26.84 12.00 -13.77
N LEU A 635 27.11 11.83 -15.07
CA LEU A 635 28.46 11.75 -15.58
C LEU A 635 29.11 13.15 -15.63
N PRO A 636 30.22 13.41 -14.91
CA PRO A 636 30.82 14.75 -14.86
C PRO A 636 31.27 15.28 -16.24
N PHE A 637 31.70 14.38 -17.12
CA PHE A 637 32.13 14.70 -18.48
C PHE A 637 30.99 14.80 -19.50
N ALA A 638 29.77 14.39 -19.12
CA ALA A 638 28.56 14.47 -19.94
C ALA A 638 27.36 14.75 -19.03
N PRO A 639 27.19 16.00 -18.53
CA PRO A 639 26.21 16.31 -17.48
C PRO A 639 24.75 16.05 -17.85
N GLN A 640 24.46 15.88 -19.14
CA GLN A 640 23.17 15.49 -19.68
C GLN A 640 22.85 14.01 -19.49
N LEU A 641 23.84 13.20 -19.10
CA LEU A 641 23.76 11.76 -19.04
C LEU A 641 23.91 11.28 -17.60
N SER A 642 22.92 10.54 -17.12
CA SER A 642 22.90 9.86 -15.82
C SER A 642 22.90 8.35 -16.02
N LEU A 643 23.73 7.65 -15.25
CA LEU A 643 23.68 6.21 -15.07
C LEU A 643 22.79 5.88 -13.87
N LEU A 644 21.82 5.01 -14.09
CA LEU A 644 20.91 4.52 -13.06
C LEU A 644 21.29 3.09 -12.70
N GLY A 645 21.31 2.75 -11.42
CA GLY A 645 21.68 1.41 -10.96
C GLY A 645 20.80 0.94 -9.82
N GLY A 646 20.23 -0.25 -9.94
CA GLY A 646 19.42 -0.89 -8.91
C GLY A 646 20.04 -2.20 -8.45
N TRP A 647 20.00 -2.45 -7.15
CA TRP A 647 20.36 -3.74 -6.57
C TRP A 647 19.36 -4.13 -5.49
N ARG A 648 18.84 -5.36 -5.57
CA ARG A 648 17.97 -5.94 -4.56
C ARG A 648 18.46 -7.32 -4.13
N TYR A 649 18.37 -7.58 -2.83
CA TYR A 649 18.64 -8.87 -2.23
C TYR A 649 17.53 -9.27 -1.26
N ALA A 650 17.16 -10.55 -1.30
CA ALA A 650 16.35 -11.17 -0.27
C ALA A 650 16.99 -12.51 0.13
N GLY A 651 17.05 -12.77 1.43
CA GLY A 651 17.47 -14.06 1.96
C GLY A 651 16.46 -15.17 1.64
N SER A 652 16.80 -16.41 2.01
CA SER A 652 15.88 -17.55 1.85
C SER A 652 14.53 -17.29 2.50
N ASN A 653 13.44 -17.59 1.80
CA ASN A 653 12.09 -17.27 2.24
C ASN A 653 11.29 -18.53 2.59
N PRO A 654 10.72 -18.68 3.81
CA PRO A 654 9.93 -19.85 4.18
C PRO A 654 8.62 -19.95 3.39
N ALA A 655 8.36 -21.13 2.82
CA ALA A 655 7.14 -21.45 2.07
C ALA A 655 6.13 -22.27 2.88
N THR A 656 6.55 -22.88 3.99
CA THR A 656 5.69 -23.66 4.89
C THR A 656 5.76 -23.15 6.34
N PRO A 657 4.66 -23.21 7.11
CA PRO A 657 4.64 -22.74 8.50
C PRO A 657 5.56 -23.55 9.43
N ASP A 658 5.83 -24.81 9.09
CA ASP A 658 6.79 -25.67 9.77
C ASP A 658 8.26 -25.39 9.36
N GLY A 659 8.50 -24.45 8.44
CA GLY A 659 9.82 -24.03 7.99
C GLY A 659 10.65 -25.10 7.27
N THR A 660 10.04 -26.24 6.89
CA THR A 660 10.71 -27.35 6.20
C THR A 660 11.06 -26.99 4.76
N VAL A 661 10.21 -26.22 4.08
CA VAL A 661 10.43 -25.76 2.70
C VAL A 661 10.73 -24.27 2.66
N LYS A 662 11.77 -23.90 1.92
CA LYS A 662 12.18 -22.51 1.69
C LYS A 662 12.57 -22.31 0.24
N VAL A 663 12.20 -21.17 -0.33
CA VAL A 663 12.78 -20.75 -1.61
C VAL A 663 14.18 -20.14 -1.39
N PRO A 664 15.12 -20.33 -2.33
CA PRO A 664 16.48 -19.80 -2.19
C PRO A 664 16.54 -18.28 -2.11
N ALA A 665 17.63 -17.77 -1.53
CA ALA A 665 17.97 -16.35 -1.58
C ALA A 665 18.25 -15.91 -3.04
N TYR A 666 18.10 -14.62 -3.31
CA TYR A 666 18.40 -14.06 -4.63
C TYR A 666 19.05 -12.69 -4.56
N HIS A 667 19.82 -12.38 -5.60
CA HIS A 667 20.26 -11.03 -5.95
C HIS A 667 19.72 -10.71 -7.33
N VAL A 668 19.18 -9.51 -7.51
CA VAL A 668 18.78 -9.01 -8.82
C VAL A 668 19.32 -7.60 -8.98
N PHE A 669 19.80 -7.32 -10.19
CA PHE A 669 20.40 -6.04 -10.56
C PHE A 669 19.60 -5.44 -11.69
N ASP A 670 19.39 -4.14 -11.60
CA ASP A 670 18.74 -3.32 -12.62
C ASP A 670 19.75 -2.26 -13.07
N ALA A 671 19.68 -1.84 -14.33
CA ALA A 671 20.53 -0.78 -14.87
C ALA A 671 19.71 0.14 -15.76
N GLY A 672 20.09 1.41 -15.81
CA GLY A 672 19.41 2.36 -16.67
C GLY A 672 20.27 3.55 -17.06
N LEU A 673 19.72 4.34 -17.98
CA LEU A 673 20.34 5.51 -18.57
C LEU A 673 19.28 6.58 -18.70
N ARG A 674 19.55 7.77 -18.16
CA ARG A 674 18.74 8.97 -18.37
C ARG A 674 19.53 9.98 -19.18
N TYR A 675 18.95 10.46 -20.28
CA TYR A 675 19.55 11.48 -21.13
C TYR A 675 18.63 12.69 -21.25
N GLU A 676 19.11 13.84 -20.79
CA GLU A 676 18.40 15.12 -20.80
C GLU A 676 18.92 15.99 -21.93
N SER A 677 18.05 16.36 -22.85
CA SER A 677 18.39 17.20 -24.00
C SER A 677 17.32 18.28 -24.20
N ARG A 678 17.54 19.14 -25.19
CA ARG A 678 16.54 20.10 -25.63
C ARG A 678 16.42 20.02 -27.14
N TRP A 679 15.20 20.15 -27.63
CA TRP A 679 14.92 20.32 -29.05
C TRP A 679 14.03 21.55 -29.23
N HIS A 680 14.57 22.58 -29.87
CA HIS A 680 14.01 23.93 -29.79
C HIS A 680 13.79 24.35 -28.33
N ASP A 681 12.60 24.84 -28.00
CA ASP A 681 12.23 25.28 -26.64
C ASP A 681 11.70 24.12 -25.77
N HIS A 682 11.66 22.90 -26.29
CA HIS A 682 11.13 21.73 -25.58
C HIS A 682 12.23 20.96 -24.85
N ALA A 683 12.07 20.78 -23.54
CA ALA A 683 12.91 19.88 -22.76
C ALA A 683 12.56 18.43 -23.09
N LEU A 684 13.58 17.60 -23.32
CA LEU A 684 13.43 16.17 -23.63
C LEU A 684 14.17 15.34 -22.60
N THR A 685 13.51 14.34 -22.02
CA THR A 685 14.16 13.36 -21.14
C THR A 685 13.91 11.95 -21.67
N TRP A 686 14.98 11.32 -22.13
CA TRP A 686 14.99 9.91 -22.51
C TRP A 686 15.36 9.06 -21.29
N ARG A 687 14.65 7.95 -21.08
CA ARG A 687 14.97 6.96 -20.04
C ARG A 687 14.95 5.57 -20.61
N LEU A 688 16.07 4.86 -20.52
CA LEU A 688 16.18 3.44 -20.82
C LEU A 688 16.47 2.70 -19.50
N ASN A 689 15.57 1.82 -19.08
CA ASN A 689 15.77 0.95 -17.91
C ASN A 689 15.76 -0.51 -18.34
N VAL A 690 16.60 -1.33 -17.72
CA VAL A 690 16.62 -2.79 -17.87
C VAL A 690 16.53 -3.40 -16.48
N ASP A 691 15.35 -3.91 -16.16
CA ASP A 691 15.10 -4.65 -14.93
C ASP A 691 15.66 -6.07 -15.07
N ASN A 692 16.27 -6.61 -14.00
CA ASN A 692 16.85 -7.95 -13.98
C ASN A 692 17.86 -8.21 -15.12
N VAL A 693 18.92 -7.39 -15.19
CA VAL A 693 19.90 -7.39 -16.31
C VAL A 693 20.53 -8.75 -16.61
N PHE A 694 20.70 -9.58 -15.59
CA PHE A 694 21.28 -10.92 -15.69
C PHE A 694 20.26 -12.03 -15.99
N ASP A 695 18.99 -11.67 -16.22
CA ASP A 695 17.86 -12.58 -16.41
C ASP A 695 17.80 -13.70 -15.35
N ARG A 696 18.04 -13.34 -14.09
CA ARG A 696 18.07 -14.29 -12.97
C ARG A 696 16.66 -14.81 -12.71
N PHE A 697 16.51 -16.14 -12.65
CA PHE A 697 15.32 -16.76 -12.05
C PHE A 697 15.36 -16.62 -10.51
N TYR A 698 14.23 -16.24 -9.93
CA TYR A 698 14.03 -16.22 -8.49
C TYR A 698 12.54 -16.37 -8.17
N TRP A 699 12.22 -16.85 -6.96
CA TRP A 699 10.88 -16.78 -6.41
C TRP A 699 10.73 -15.45 -5.68
N ARG A 700 9.77 -14.64 -6.10
CA ARG A 700 9.54 -13.28 -5.60
C ARG A 700 8.87 -13.30 -4.23
N ASP A 701 7.89 -14.17 -4.06
CA ASP A 701 7.11 -14.32 -2.84
C ASP A 701 6.58 -15.75 -2.70
N THR A 702 6.24 -16.09 -1.47
CA THR A 702 5.68 -17.38 -1.04
C THR A 702 4.48 -17.13 -0.12
N GLY A 703 3.77 -16.03 -0.36
CA GLY A 703 2.70 -15.56 0.51
C GLY A 703 1.42 -16.36 0.35
N SER A 704 0.40 -15.93 1.07
CA SER A 704 -0.89 -16.60 1.08
C SER A 704 -2.02 -15.60 1.24
N THR A 705 -3.11 -15.87 0.53
CA THR A 705 -4.39 -15.14 0.60
C THR A 705 -5.53 -16.15 0.47
N GLY A 706 -6.56 -16.05 1.30
CA GLY A 706 -7.77 -16.89 1.20
C GLY A 706 -7.58 -18.40 1.42
N GLY A 707 -6.37 -18.84 1.83
CA GLY A 707 -6.00 -20.25 1.88
C GLY A 707 -5.07 -20.70 0.78
N ASP A 708 -4.93 -19.90 -0.28
CA ASP A 708 -4.07 -20.21 -1.41
C ASP A 708 -2.62 -19.96 -1.02
N ARG A 709 -1.75 -20.93 -1.30
CA ARG A 709 -0.31 -20.84 -1.05
C ARG A 709 0.42 -20.98 -2.37
N TYR A 710 0.62 -19.84 -3.04
CA TYR A 710 1.34 -19.80 -4.30
C TYR A 710 2.80 -19.38 -4.11
N LEU A 711 3.60 -19.79 -5.06
CA LEU A 711 4.95 -19.38 -5.32
C LEU A 711 4.91 -18.61 -6.64
N PHE A 712 5.25 -17.32 -6.60
CA PHE A 712 5.30 -16.51 -7.81
C PHE A 712 6.75 -16.32 -8.27
N PRO A 713 7.08 -16.70 -9.51
CA PRO A 713 8.36 -16.36 -10.10
C PRO A 713 8.51 -14.83 -10.26
N GLY A 714 9.73 -14.34 -10.09
CA GLY A 714 10.10 -12.99 -10.48
C GLY A 714 10.05 -12.79 -11.99
N ALA A 715 9.79 -11.55 -12.42
CA ALA A 715 9.80 -11.19 -13.82
C ALA A 715 11.17 -11.48 -14.48
N PRO A 716 11.19 -11.91 -15.75
CA PRO A 716 12.42 -12.02 -16.52
C PRO A 716 13.04 -10.65 -16.78
N ARG A 717 14.16 -10.61 -17.49
CA ARG A 717 14.74 -9.34 -17.95
C ARG A 717 13.73 -8.53 -18.77
N LEU A 718 13.51 -7.27 -18.40
CA LEU A 718 12.57 -6.37 -19.06
C LEU A 718 13.25 -5.03 -19.36
N ALA A 719 13.34 -4.66 -20.63
CA ALA A 719 13.86 -3.35 -21.04
C ALA A 719 12.71 -2.39 -21.34
N ARG A 720 12.78 -1.16 -20.83
CA ARG A 720 11.77 -0.10 -20.99
C ARG A 720 12.42 1.17 -21.51
N LEU A 721 11.86 1.75 -22.56
CA LEU A 721 12.28 3.02 -23.12
C LEU A 721 11.14 4.02 -23.00
N SER A 722 11.41 5.22 -22.48
CA SER A 722 10.47 6.33 -22.54
C SER A 722 11.13 7.65 -22.93
N LEU A 723 10.31 8.54 -23.47
CA LEU A 723 10.62 9.92 -23.78
C LEU A 723 9.57 10.82 -23.13
N THR A 724 10.02 11.73 -22.27
CA THR A 724 9.20 12.84 -21.77
C THR A 724 9.55 14.11 -22.54
N VAL A 725 8.53 14.82 -23.03
CA VAL A 725 8.64 16.10 -23.73
C VAL A 725 7.92 17.16 -22.91
N GLY A 726 8.61 18.23 -22.52
CA GLY A 726 8.00 19.46 -22.00
C GLY A 726 7.45 20.29 -23.16
N LEU A 727 6.16 20.61 -23.12
CA LEU A 727 5.41 21.25 -24.21
C LEU A 727 5.23 22.76 -24.04
#